data_AF-A0A1I2M7V9-F1
#
_entry.id   AF-A0A1I2M7V9-F1
#
_cell.length_a   1.000
_cell.length_b   1.000
_cell.length_c   1.000
_cell.angle_alpha   90.00
_cell.angle_beta   90.00
_cell.angle_gamma   90.00
#
_symmetry.space_group_name_H-M   'P 1'
#
loop_
_entity.id
_entity.type
_entity.pdbx_description
1 polymer ?
#
loop_
_entity_poly.entity_id
_entity_poly.type
_entity_poly.pdbx_seq_one_letter_code
_entity_poly.pdbx_strand_id
1 'polypeptide(L)'
;MDITSVLSTGDSSGGTETHDPTDYVTDRLKARKETVNGFSTRVRRTAGEQVADAIDRGIDELRAQSEAETETGISERLVERAVNELCERVLDRTVDELREQSDLNLNTDDSFESFLRRYDLNAARLDDETLTALRNQLASETTASTDELLEQFVADDSRRPSAESDACSESDASETVDHGFTEAYSHLCAELNIETGQPLDRVLEDALQRDAVTVGHELERALTQELPQIVDNRSRDVAGTERSQSAGTRSSDATEIVSDRKAGRPSAATALAATALLSDDVVGDGALARTLSALAGSLTNGGTGTATPERVLFELLSNLVLETGDGDGGVDLAALRPQSTGSLALVALFVANLVAMGLGAWVSHERAPPIPDEIRGPDGDLIVTDEQVQLGKKAFQANGLMNLGSILGNGSYFGVDLTADALALKAEFMREYYARQRGADSFDAVDDDEQAVIAERVERELDADAPEGPVIQYSAAEAYAHHRIRDQYVDRYYGGSPERGIPSKFVRSADHARRIADFACWTAWMSHTNRPGSDHSYTNDWPYVPGTGNRPTGQVLVWSTISVILLIAGGGAGVWAYHSLDFAEPTTEIIDVPSPDDVSITPTQYAAAWYVPVAGALFAAQALIGALLAHYYVERTGFYGIGDALGIDIVSLVPFSLGRAWHVNLGILWITTLWLAGGLFLPGLFSDRDPPWQAEGTTALLGVLVFATVGAFTGVWLGTHGKLGSPEDGDLWWLLGSEGLEYLEVGRLWKVGLLGAFAGWTWLVLRSVRQLDEPLTGLGHFMTYAGGSIALMFAASMLYTPETNMAVTEFWRWWVVHMWVEGVFEFFVTAVISVALVSMDLLERADAEKAIFFEVFTIMAAGIVGVSHHYWWVGLPDFWVPLGTTFSTLEFVPLVFVLYRSFGEYRSLKAQDEAFPYTIPLLFIVGSSIWNFVGGGVLGFFINLPLINYYEHGTYLTVAHAHTSLFGAFGLLALGLGTYILRVVTPEAAWDPTWFRGTFWLTNVGLVVMSVASLLPIGFVQLQTAYQDGYAVARSLEFYEQDHVQTLLWARTLGDTPMILGALAFTVGAVRHLYAAQQRSVVDT
;
A
#
# COMPACT_ATOMS: atom_id res chain seq x y z
N MET A 1 -5.27 27.10 -34.25
CA MET A 1 -5.94 27.87 -35.31
C MET A 1 -6.76 26.87 -36.11
N ASP A 2 -8.07 27.09 -36.15
CA ASP A 2 -9.07 26.23 -36.80
C ASP A 2 -9.09 26.46 -38.32
N ILE A 3 -9.49 25.46 -39.14
CA ILE A 3 -10.13 25.60 -40.47
C ILE A 3 -10.40 24.21 -41.08
N THR A 4 -11.68 23.95 -41.32
CA THR A 4 -12.24 22.96 -42.25
C THR A 4 -12.56 23.65 -43.60
N SER A 5 -12.28 23.01 -44.74
CA SER A 5 -13.12 23.02 -45.97
C SER A 5 -12.44 22.35 -47.19
N VAL A 6 -13.28 21.98 -48.16
CA VAL A 6 -13.03 21.51 -49.55
C VAL A 6 -12.92 19.97 -49.66
N LEU A 7 -13.93 19.24 -50.17
CA LEU A 7 -14.28 19.13 -51.61
C LEU A 7 -15.72 18.66 -51.85
N SER A 8 -16.36 19.19 -52.91
CA SER A 8 -17.58 18.66 -53.55
C SER A 8 -17.39 18.44 -55.06
N THR A 9 -18.23 17.55 -55.60
CA THR A 9 -18.75 17.42 -56.98
C THR A 9 -17.91 16.72 -58.07
N GLY A 10 -18.53 15.69 -58.68
CA GLY A 10 -18.18 15.14 -60.00
C GLY A 10 -18.80 13.77 -60.31
N ASP A 11 -19.96 13.77 -60.96
CA ASP A 11 -20.86 12.65 -61.28
C ASP A 11 -20.55 11.97 -62.64
N SER A 12 -20.70 10.64 -62.77
CA SER A 12 -21.35 9.95 -63.92
C SER A 12 -21.25 8.40 -63.93
N SER A 13 -22.45 7.79 -63.87
CA SER A 13 -22.92 6.58 -64.56
C SER A 13 -22.29 5.18 -64.31
N GLY A 14 -23.01 4.39 -63.51
CA GLY A 14 -23.58 3.11 -63.98
C GLY A 14 -22.84 1.82 -63.65
N GLY A 15 -23.10 1.23 -62.48
CA GLY A 15 -22.84 -0.19 -62.21
C GLY A 15 -22.70 -0.54 -60.73
N THR A 16 -23.73 -1.18 -60.16
CA THR A 16 -23.70 -1.96 -58.90
C THR A 16 -23.06 -1.26 -57.69
N GLU A 17 -23.86 -0.47 -56.95
CA GLU A 17 -23.45 0.09 -55.66
C GLU A 17 -23.38 -0.99 -54.59
N THR A 18 -22.16 -1.38 -54.25
CA THR A 18 -21.78 -1.80 -52.90
C THR A 18 -21.82 -0.56 -52.01
N HIS A 19 -22.82 -0.44 -51.13
CA HIS A 19 -22.78 0.59 -50.09
C HIS A 19 -21.68 0.27 -49.07
N ASP A 20 -20.73 1.20 -48.95
CA ASP A 20 -19.66 1.20 -47.95
C ASP A 20 -20.27 1.27 -46.53
N PRO A 21 -19.90 0.40 -45.57
CA PRO A 21 -20.56 0.31 -44.27
C PRO A 21 -20.46 1.55 -43.36
N THR A 22 -19.68 2.56 -43.74
CA THR A 22 -19.42 3.75 -42.91
C THR A 22 -20.43 4.88 -43.08
N ASP A 23 -21.09 5.03 -44.24
CA ASP A 23 -22.11 6.07 -44.43
C ASP A 23 -23.46 5.70 -43.80
N TYR A 24 -23.82 4.41 -43.76
CA TYR A 24 -25.05 3.93 -43.13
C TYR A 24 -25.09 4.19 -41.61
N VAL A 25 -23.95 4.07 -40.92
CA VAL A 25 -23.85 4.32 -39.48
C VAL A 25 -23.93 5.81 -39.16
N THR A 26 -23.34 6.64 -40.02
CA THR A 26 -23.30 8.09 -39.83
C THR A 26 -24.67 8.74 -40.04
N ASP A 27 -25.42 8.29 -41.06
CA ASP A 27 -26.80 8.73 -41.29
C ASP A 27 -27.78 8.18 -40.23
N ARG A 28 -27.58 6.95 -39.73
CA ARG A 28 -28.36 6.42 -38.59
C ARG A 28 -28.09 7.19 -37.30
N LEU A 29 -26.85 7.60 -37.03
CA LEU A 29 -26.51 8.38 -35.82
C LEU A 29 -27.08 9.80 -35.90
N LYS A 30 -27.09 10.44 -37.07
CA LYS A 30 -27.77 11.72 -37.29
C LYS A 30 -29.28 11.62 -37.12
N ALA A 31 -29.93 10.63 -37.74
CA ALA A 31 -31.38 10.42 -37.60
C ALA A 31 -31.79 10.09 -36.15
N ARG A 32 -30.95 9.34 -35.41
CA ARG A 32 -31.19 8.99 -34.00
C ARG A 32 -30.98 10.19 -33.07
N LYS A 33 -30.01 11.07 -33.37
CA LYS A 33 -29.79 12.34 -32.63
C LYS A 33 -30.93 13.33 -32.85
N GLU A 34 -31.47 13.43 -34.06
CA GLU A 34 -32.64 14.27 -34.35
C GLU A 34 -33.93 13.76 -33.70
N THR A 35 -34.11 12.43 -33.63
CA THR A 35 -35.29 11.82 -32.98
C THR A 35 -35.26 11.99 -31.46
N VAL A 36 -34.10 11.82 -30.83
CA VAL A 36 -33.91 12.03 -29.37
C VAL A 36 -34.03 13.50 -29.00
N ASN A 37 -33.49 14.42 -29.82
CA ASN A 37 -33.72 15.85 -29.62
C ASN A 37 -35.19 16.24 -29.84
N GLY A 38 -35.89 15.65 -30.82
CA GLY A 38 -37.31 15.89 -31.06
C GLY A 38 -38.24 15.34 -29.97
N PHE A 39 -37.84 14.26 -29.29
CA PHE A 39 -38.54 13.72 -28.12
C PHE A 39 -38.26 14.57 -26.88
N SER A 40 -36.99 14.90 -26.62
CA SER A 40 -36.57 15.82 -25.53
C SER A 40 -37.23 17.20 -25.66
N THR A 41 -37.34 17.74 -26.88
CA THR A 41 -37.99 19.04 -27.12
C THR A 41 -39.50 18.97 -26.94
N ARG A 42 -40.17 17.86 -27.30
CA ARG A 42 -41.61 17.67 -27.03
C ARG A 42 -41.90 17.48 -25.55
N VAL A 43 -41.10 16.69 -24.84
CA VAL A 43 -41.22 16.50 -23.38
C VAL A 43 -40.98 17.82 -22.65
N ARG A 44 -39.95 18.60 -23.03
CA ARG A 44 -39.71 19.93 -22.47
C ARG A 44 -40.80 20.95 -22.81
N ARG A 45 -41.44 20.84 -23.98
CA ARG A 45 -42.52 21.74 -24.37
C ARG A 45 -43.82 21.42 -23.63
N THR A 46 -44.19 20.14 -23.50
CA THR A 46 -45.39 19.73 -22.75
C THR A 46 -45.21 19.98 -21.25
N ALA A 47 -44.03 19.68 -20.68
CA ALA A 47 -43.71 20.02 -19.31
C ALA A 47 -43.66 21.54 -19.10
N GLY A 48 -43.12 22.30 -20.06
CA GLY A 48 -43.10 23.76 -20.02
C GLY A 48 -44.49 24.41 -20.11
N GLU A 49 -45.40 23.87 -20.92
CA GLU A 49 -46.78 24.37 -21.04
C GLU A 49 -47.59 24.08 -19.75
N GLN A 50 -47.42 22.90 -19.14
CA GLN A 50 -48.10 22.55 -17.88
C GLN A 50 -47.54 23.28 -16.66
N VAL A 51 -46.22 23.52 -16.63
CA VAL A 51 -45.57 24.35 -15.61
C VAL A 51 -45.98 25.82 -15.75
N ALA A 52 -46.12 26.34 -16.98
CA ALA A 52 -46.61 27.70 -17.21
C ALA A 52 -48.05 27.89 -16.71
N ASP A 53 -48.96 26.95 -16.99
CA ASP A 53 -50.36 26.98 -16.51
C ASP A 53 -50.48 26.82 -14.98
N ALA A 54 -49.52 26.16 -14.33
CA ALA A 54 -49.46 26.04 -12.88
C ALA A 54 -48.90 27.32 -12.22
N ILE A 55 -47.91 27.95 -12.86
CA ILE A 55 -47.33 29.22 -12.42
C ILE A 55 -48.35 30.36 -12.56
N ASP A 56 -49.08 30.44 -13.68
CA ASP A 56 -50.11 31.49 -13.87
C ASP A 56 -51.24 31.37 -12.83
N ARG A 57 -51.64 30.16 -12.46
CA ARG A 57 -52.62 29.93 -11.38
C ARG A 57 -52.07 30.31 -10.00
N GLY A 58 -50.80 30.00 -9.72
CA GLY A 58 -50.14 30.40 -8.47
C GLY A 58 -49.95 31.92 -8.36
N ILE A 59 -49.70 32.60 -9.48
CA ILE A 59 -49.60 34.06 -9.54
C ILE A 59 -50.97 34.72 -9.32
N ASP A 60 -52.06 34.16 -9.86
CA ASP A 60 -53.42 34.66 -9.63
C ASP A 60 -53.87 34.47 -8.17
N GLU A 61 -53.49 33.37 -7.52
CA GLU A 61 -53.73 33.14 -6.08
C GLU A 61 -52.92 34.09 -5.19
N LEU A 62 -51.67 34.37 -5.53
CA LEU A 62 -50.82 35.34 -4.83
C LEU A 62 -51.30 36.78 -5.04
N ARG A 63 -51.85 37.12 -6.22
CA ARG A 63 -52.52 38.41 -6.44
C ARG A 63 -53.78 38.55 -5.60
N ALA A 64 -54.59 37.50 -5.49
CA ALA A 64 -55.78 37.51 -4.64
C ALA A 64 -55.43 37.65 -3.14
N GLN A 65 -54.29 37.11 -2.69
CA GLN A 65 -53.77 37.30 -1.33
C GLN A 65 -53.14 38.69 -1.13
N SER A 66 -52.46 39.23 -2.14
CA SER A 66 -51.86 40.57 -2.11
C SER A 66 -52.90 41.70 -2.07
N GLU A 67 -54.09 41.52 -2.65
CA GLU A 67 -55.19 42.50 -2.56
C GLU A 67 -55.86 42.52 -1.17
N ALA A 68 -55.60 41.52 -0.32
CA ALA A 68 -56.15 41.42 1.03
C ALA A 68 -55.28 42.07 2.13
N GLU A 69 -54.00 42.37 1.87
CA GLU A 69 -53.07 42.89 2.88
C GLU A 69 -52.32 44.14 2.39
N THR A 70 -52.91 45.31 2.66
CA THR A 70 -52.20 46.60 2.59
C THR A 70 -51.41 46.84 3.87
N GLU A 71 -50.11 46.54 3.85
CA GLU A 71 -49.00 47.41 4.28
C GLU A 71 -47.71 46.61 4.50
N THR A 72 -46.61 47.16 3.97
CA THR A 72 -45.19 46.77 4.09
C THR A 72 -44.66 45.71 3.10
N GLY A 73 -43.57 46.09 2.44
CA GLY A 73 -43.09 45.54 1.17
C GLY A 73 -42.57 44.11 1.25
N ILE A 74 -42.99 43.33 0.27
CA ILE A 74 -42.62 41.93 0.07
C ILE A 74 -41.32 41.86 -0.74
N SER A 75 -40.36 41.08 -0.25
CA SER A 75 -39.04 40.82 -0.86
C SER A 75 -39.14 39.70 -1.92
N GLU A 76 -38.47 39.88 -3.06
CA GLU A 76 -38.32 38.90 -4.17
C GLU A 76 -38.03 37.46 -3.72
N ARG A 77 -37.42 37.28 -2.54
CA ARG A 77 -37.07 35.96 -1.98
C ARG A 77 -38.26 35.10 -1.58
N LEU A 78 -39.40 35.68 -1.20
CA LEU A 78 -40.60 34.89 -0.86
C LEU A 78 -41.30 34.35 -2.11
N VAL A 79 -41.25 35.12 -3.21
CA VAL A 79 -41.73 34.68 -4.53
C VAL A 79 -40.83 33.57 -5.08
N GLU A 80 -39.51 33.70 -4.94
CA GLU A 80 -38.55 32.68 -5.38
C GLU A 80 -38.68 31.36 -4.59
N ARG A 81 -38.96 31.44 -3.28
CA ARG A 81 -39.18 30.26 -2.43
C ARG A 81 -40.51 29.56 -2.72
N ALA A 82 -41.58 30.33 -2.93
CA ALA A 82 -42.89 29.79 -3.28
C ALA A 82 -42.90 29.13 -4.67
N VAL A 83 -42.18 29.71 -5.64
CA VAL A 83 -42.03 29.14 -7.00
C VAL A 83 -41.23 27.84 -6.97
N ASN A 84 -40.16 27.75 -6.17
CA ASN A 84 -39.37 26.52 -6.06
C ASN A 84 -40.14 25.38 -5.38
N GLU A 85 -40.87 25.65 -4.30
CA GLU A 85 -41.72 24.64 -3.64
C GLU A 85 -42.92 24.19 -4.49
N LEU A 86 -43.40 25.04 -5.40
CA LEU A 86 -44.48 24.68 -6.33
C LEU A 86 -43.92 23.82 -7.49
N CYS A 87 -42.72 24.14 -7.98
CA CYS A 87 -42.02 23.37 -9.01
C CYS A 87 -41.68 21.95 -8.56
N GLU A 88 -41.20 21.75 -7.32
CA GLU A 88 -40.94 20.42 -6.77
C GLU A 88 -42.23 19.59 -6.64
N ARG A 89 -43.31 20.18 -6.11
CA ARG A 89 -44.60 19.47 -5.96
C ARG A 89 -45.26 19.10 -7.28
N VAL A 90 -45.08 19.90 -8.33
CA VAL A 90 -45.57 19.58 -9.68
C VAL A 90 -44.70 18.51 -10.34
N LEU A 91 -43.37 18.54 -10.12
CA LEU A 91 -42.47 17.49 -10.61
C LEU A 91 -42.80 16.13 -10.00
N ASP A 92 -42.95 16.05 -8.68
CA ASP A 92 -43.25 14.80 -7.98
C ASP A 92 -44.60 14.23 -8.42
N ARG A 93 -45.63 15.09 -8.54
CA ARG A 93 -46.95 14.65 -9.01
C ARG A 93 -46.93 14.18 -10.47
N THR A 94 -46.12 14.80 -11.33
CA THR A 94 -45.99 14.39 -12.74
C THR A 94 -45.19 13.08 -12.87
N VAL A 95 -44.20 12.87 -12.00
CA VAL A 95 -43.43 11.62 -11.94
C VAL A 95 -44.28 10.47 -11.42
N ASP A 96 -45.15 10.72 -10.44
CA ASP A 96 -46.09 9.73 -9.93
C ASP A 96 -47.21 9.39 -10.94
N GLU A 97 -47.75 10.39 -11.65
CA GLU A 97 -48.72 10.16 -12.74
C GLU A 97 -48.08 9.40 -13.93
N LEU A 98 -46.78 9.61 -14.21
CA LEU A 98 -46.03 8.85 -15.21
C LEU A 98 -45.71 7.42 -14.76
N ARG A 99 -45.52 7.19 -13.45
CA ARG A 99 -45.36 5.85 -12.86
C ARG A 99 -46.68 5.07 -12.91
N GLU A 100 -47.80 5.69 -12.55
CA GLU A 100 -49.13 5.05 -12.63
C GLU A 100 -49.55 4.75 -14.09
N GLN A 101 -49.11 5.56 -15.06
CA GLN A 101 -49.32 5.26 -16.48
C GLN A 101 -48.41 4.15 -17.03
N SER A 102 -47.30 3.82 -16.34
CA SER A 102 -46.39 2.74 -16.75
C SER A 102 -46.81 1.34 -16.27
N ASP A 103 -47.73 1.26 -15.29
CA ASP A 103 -48.22 0.01 -14.69
C ASP A 103 -49.55 -0.51 -15.26
N LEU A 104 -50.01 0.02 -16.40
CA LEU A 104 -51.21 -0.48 -17.07
C LEU A 104 -50.87 -1.18 -18.40
N ASN A 105 -50.90 -2.52 -18.33
CA ASN A 105 -50.98 -3.49 -19.42
C ASN A 105 -49.75 -3.64 -20.34
N LEU A 106 -48.74 -4.37 -19.87
CA LEU A 106 -47.83 -5.07 -20.78
C LEU A 106 -48.55 -6.31 -21.33
N ASN A 107 -49.22 -6.11 -22.47
CA ASN A 107 -49.77 -7.19 -23.26
C ASN A 107 -48.60 -8.09 -23.74
N THR A 108 -48.78 -9.41 -23.71
CA THR A 108 -47.72 -10.41 -23.95
C THR A 108 -47.02 -10.28 -25.32
N ASP A 109 -47.67 -9.55 -26.25
CA ASP A 109 -47.12 -9.23 -27.57
C ASP A 109 -46.04 -8.14 -27.54
N ASP A 110 -46.09 -7.18 -26.62
CA ASP A 110 -45.12 -6.08 -26.54
C ASP A 110 -43.80 -6.49 -25.86
N SER A 111 -43.88 -7.41 -24.89
CA SER A 111 -42.71 -8.06 -24.28
C SER A 111 -42.02 -9.01 -25.26
N PHE A 112 -42.80 -9.68 -26.12
CA PHE A 112 -42.26 -10.48 -27.22
C PHE A 112 -41.59 -9.60 -28.29
N GLU A 113 -42.21 -8.52 -28.76
CA GLU A 113 -41.56 -7.59 -29.70
C GLU A 113 -40.33 -6.92 -29.09
N SER A 114 -40.35 -6.57 -27.80
CA SER A 114 -39.19 -6.01 -27.11
C SER A 114 -38.06 -7.02 -26.94
N PHE A 115 -38.36 -8.29 -26.70
CA PHE A 115 -37.37 -9.37 -26.66
C PHE A 115 -36.71 -9.55 -28.04
N LEU A 116 -37.52 -9.66 -29.09
CA LEU A 116 -37.01 -9.77 -30.46
C LEU A 116 -36.16 -8.55 -30.84
N ARG A 117 -36.59 -7.34 -30.47
CA ARG A 117 -35.87 -6.10 -30.76
C ARG A 117 -34.61 -5.91 -29.93
N ARG A 118 -34.60 -6.36 -28.67
CA ARG A 118 -33.45 -6.27 -27.76
C ARG A 118 -32.29 -7.14 -28.26
N TYR A 119 -32.60 -8.27 -28.89
CA TYR A 119 -31.61 -9.18 -29.46
C TYR A 119 -31.54 -9.13 -31.00
N ASP A 120 -32.17 -8.11 -31.62
CA ASP A 120 -32.20 -7.82 -33.07
C ASP A 120 -32.67 -9.00 -33.96
N LEU A 121 -33.59 -9.82 -33.46
CA LEU A 121 -34.23 -10.94 -34.16
C LEU A 121 -35.41 -10.44 -35.00
N ASN A 122 -35.49 -10.83 -36.28
CA ASN A 122 -36.59 -10.46 -37.16
C ASN A 122 -37.64 -11.58 -37.26
N ALA A 123 -38.84 -11.33 -36.74
CA ALA A 123 -39.93 -12.31 -36.72
C ALA A 123 -40.26 -12.89 -38.11
N ALA A 124 -40.10 -12.12 -39.20
CA ALA A 124 -40.39 -12.58 -40.55
C ALA A 124 -39.41 -13.63 -41.10
N ARG A 125 -38.33 -13.95 -40.36
CA ARG A 125 -37.32 -14.95 -40.70
C ARG A 125 -37.30 -16.15 -39.77
N LEU A 126 -38.10 -16.12 -38.69
CA LEU A 126 -38.26 -17.22 -37.74
C LEU A 126 -39.53 -17.99 -38.11
N ASP A 127 -39.52 -19.30 -37.95
CA ASP A 127 -40.71 -20.12 -38.21
C ASP A 127 -41.77 -19.93 -37.12
N ASP A 128 -43.04 -20.16 -37.47
CA ASP A 128 -44.18 -19.92 -36.59
C ASP A 128 -44.16 -20.81 -35.32
N GLU A 129 -43.51 -21.98 -35.35
CA GLU A 129 -43.40 -22.87 -34.19
C GLU A 129 -42.44 -22.28 -33.14
N THR A 130 -41.31 -21.74 -33.59
CA THR A 130 -40.34 -21.02 -32.75
C THR A 130 -40.92 -19.70 -32.19
N LEU A 131 -41.64 -18.93 -33.00
CA LEU A 131 -42.30 -17.70 -32.54
C LEU A 131 -43.38 -17.99 -31.48
N THR A 132 -44.11 -19.10 -31.63
CA THR A 132 -45.15 -19.50 -30.68
C THR A 132 -44.56 -20.04 -29.36
N ALA A 133 -43.46 -20.78 -29.41
CA ALA A 133 -42.76 -21.25 -28.21
C ALA A 133 -42.22 -20.10 -27.37
N LEU A 134 -41.57 -19.11 -28.00
CA LEU A 134 -41.07 -17.91 -27.32
C LEU A 134 -42.20 -17.08 -26.72
N ARG A 135 -43.32 -16.91 -27.44
CA ARG A 135 -44.52 -16.24 -26.92
C ARG A 135 -45.06 -16.94 -25.68
N ASN A 136 -45.19 -18.27 -25.72
CA ASN A 136 -45.75 -19.04 -24.62
C ASN A 136 -44.83 -19.06 -23.39
N GLN A 137 -43.52 -19.06 -23.59
CA GLN A 137 -42.55 -19.02 -22.50
C GLN A 137 -42.55 -17.64 -21.80
N LEU A 138 -42.56 -16.56 -22.58
CA LEU A 138 -42.69 -15.19 -22.07
C LEU A 138 -44.06 -14.92 -21.42
N ALA A 139 -45.13 -15.57 -21.89
CA ALA A 139 -46.45 -15.54 -21.27
C ALA A 139 -46.47 -16.25 -19.90
N SER A 140 -45.73 -17.37 -19.77
CA SER A 140 -45.71 -18.17 -18.54
C SER A 140 -44.94 -17.50 -17.40
N GLU A 141 -43.93 -16.68 -17.72
CA GLU A 141 -43.16 -15.91 -16.73
C GLU A 141 -43.91 -14.66 -16.22
N THR A 142 -44.92 -14.17 -16.95
CA THR A 142 -45.68 -12.96 -16.55
C THR A 142 -46.90 -13.23 -15.68
N THR A 143 -47.33 -14.48 -15.48
CA THR A 143 -48.54 -14.82 -14.69
C THR A 143 -48.31 -15.52 -13.34
N ALA A 144 -47.08 -15.84 -12.96
CA ALA A 144 -46.81 -16.43 -11.63
C ALA A 144 -46.44 -15.33 -10.62
N SER A 145 -47.46 -14.82 -9.90
CA SER A 145 -47.25 -13.86 -8.82
C SER A 145 -46.65 -14.52 -7.58
N THR A 146 -45.83 -13.75 -6.89
CA THR A 146 -44.95 -14.12 -5.77
C THR A 146 -45.69 -14.71 -4.54
N ASP A 147 -47.03 -14.62 -4.48
CA ASP A 147 -47.82 -15.14 -3.36
C ASP A 147 -48.25 -16.62 -3.52
N GLU A 148 -48.41 -17.15 -4.75
CA GLU A 148 -48.72 -18.59 -4.94
C GLU A 148 -47.49 -19.50 -4.70
N LEU A 149 -46.27 -19.00 -4.92
CA LEU A 149 -45.03 -19.73 -4.63
C LEU A 149 -44.69 -19.76 -3.14
N LEU A 150 -45.16 -18.78 -2.36
CA LEU A 150 -45.00 -18.76 -0.90
C LEU A 150 -46.04 -19.63 -0.18
N GLU A 151 -47.28 -19.72 -0.68
CA GLU A 151 -48.28 -20.65 -0.12
C GLU A 151 -48.01 -22.11 -0.48
N GLN A 152 -47.37 -22.42 -1.62
CA GLN A 152 -47.00 -23.78 -1.98
C GLN A 152 -45.77 -24.30 -1.21
N PHE A 153 -44.86 -23.40 -0.80
CA PHE A 153 -43.69 -23.74 0.03
C PHE A 153 -44.05 -23.91 1.51
N VAL A 154 -45.10 -23.23 2.00
CA VAL A 154 -45.58 -23.33 3.40
C VAL A 154 -46.62 -24.44 3.59
N ALA A 155 -47.29 -24.90 2.51
CA ALA A 155 -48.25 -26.00 2.58
C ALA A 155 -47.64 -27.41 2.57
N ASP A 156 -46.35 -27.58 2.25
CA ASP A 156 -45.71 -28.91 2.18
C ASP A 156 -44.92 -29.29 3.45
N ASP A 157 -44.80 -28.38 4.43
CA ASP A 157 -44.13 -28.65 5.73
C ASP A 157 -45.12 -28.96 6.88
N SER A 158 -46.40 -29.19 6.57
CA SER A 158 -47.44 -29.43 7.59
C SER A 158 -48.32 -30.66 7.35
N ARG A 159 -47.78 -31.72 6.74
CA ARG A 159 -48.35 -33.08 6.81
C ARG A 159 -47.32 -34.16 7.11
N ARG A 160 -46.89 -34.25 8.36
CA ARG A 160 -46.60 -35.54 9.00
C ARG A 160 -47.32 -35.66 10.34
N PRO A 161 -48.33 -36.54 10.44
CA PRO A 161 -48.77 -37.06 11.72
C PRO A 161 -47.82 -38.18 12.18
N SER A 162 -47.43 -38.10 13.45
CA SER A 162 -47.17 -39.20 14.39
C SER A 162 -46.87 -40.63 13.84
N ALA A 163 -45.68 -41.11 14.21
CA ALA A 163 -45.36 -42.47 14.68
C ALA A 163 -45.37 -43.68 13.69
N GLU A 164 -44.31 -44.48 13.85
CA GLU A 164 -44.12 -45.93 13.58
C GLU A 164 -43.64 -46.43 12.18
N SER A 165 -42.42 -47.00 12.22
CA SER A 165 -41.81 -48.14 11.48
C SER A 165 -42.31 -48.56 10.09
N ASP A 166 -41.40 -48.62 9.10
CA ASP A 166 -40.87 -49.88 8.50
C ASP A 166 -39.94 -49.61 7.29
N ALA A 167 -39.12 -50.61 6.95
CA ALA A 167 -37.86 -50.58 6.20
C ALA A 167 -37.93 -50.73 4.65
N CYS A 168 -36.75 -50.50 4.00
CA CYS A 168 -36.30 -50.84 2.61
C CYS A 168 -36.73 -49.87 1.47
N SER A 169 -35.92 -49.49 0.46
CA SER A 169 -34.54 -49.80 0.04
C SER A 169 -34.02 -48.70 -0.93
N GLU A 170 -32.89 -48.06 -0.62
CA GLU A 170 -32.07 -47.27 -1.56
C GLU A 170 -30.81 -48.10 -1.88
N SER A 171 -30.70 -48.68 -3.08
CA SER A 171 -29.44 -49.36 -3.47
C SER A 171 -29.02 -49.21 -4.93
N ASP A 172 -29.82 -48.69 -5.85
CA ASP A 172 -29.47 -48.74 -7.29
C ASP A 172 -28.86 -47.45 -7.89
N ALA A 173 -28.89 -46.30 -7.19
CA ALA A 173 -28.33 -45.05 -7.72
C ALA A 173 -26.86 -44.80 -7.32
N SER A 174 -26.34 -45.57 -6.35
CA SER A 174 -24.96 -45.43 -5.83
C SER A 174 -23.94 -46.29 -6.57
N GLU A 175 -24.32 -47.44 -7.13
CA GLU A 175 -23.38 -48.38 -7.77
C GLU A 175 -22.91 -47.91 -9.18
N THR A 176 -23.70 -47.10 -9.89
CA THR A 176 -23.36 -46.64 -11.24
C THR A 176 -22.34 -45.49 -11.27
N VAL A 177 -22.23 -44.71 -10.19
CA VAL A 177 -21.24 -43.62 -10.04
C VAL A 177 -19.85 -44.17 -9.76
N ASP A 178 -19.78 -45.26 -8.99
CA ASP A 178 -18.53 -45.88 -8.58
C ASP A 178 -17.83 -46.58 -9.76
N HIS A 179 -18.60 -47.11 -10.71
CA HIS A 179 -18.07 -47.88 -11.84
C HIS A 179 -17.37 -47.02 -12.91
N GLY A 180 -17.92 -45.84 -13.24
CA GLY A 180 -17.34 -44.95 -14.26
C GLY A 180 -16.06 -44.23 -13.79
N PHE A 181 -15.98 -43.91 -12.50
CA PHE A 181 -14.77 -43.35 -11.91
C PHE A 181 -13.66 -44.41 -11.79
N THR A 182 -14.04 -45.65 -11.48
CA THR A 182 -13.12 -46.79 -11.46
C THR A 182 -12.58 -47.13 -12.86
N GLU A 183 -13.37 -46.94 -13.92
CA GLU A 183 -12.94 -47.13 -15.31
C GLU A 183 -11.97 -46.04 -15.79
N ALA A 184 -12.25 -44.76 -15.50
CA ALA A 184 -11.32 -43.66 -15.79
C ALA A 184 -9.99 -43.78 -15.01
N TYR A 185 -10.07 -44.19 -13.75
CA TYR A 185 -8.90 -44.43 -12.91
C TYR A 185 -8.06 -45.61 -13.42
N SER A 186 -8.70 -46.70 -13.87
CA SER A 186 -7.98 -47.85 -14.42
C SER A 186 -7.39 -47.58 -15.79
N HIS A 187 -8.02 -46.74 -16.62
CA HIS A 187 -7.48 -46.27 -17.89
C HIS A 187 -6.25 -45.38 -17.66
N LEU A 188 -6.34 -44.39 -16.77
CA LEU A 188 -5.21 -43.53 -16.38
C LEU A 188 -4.03 -44.35 -15.83
N CYS A 189 -4.30 -45.35 -15.00
CA CYS A 189 -3.26 -46.26 -14.51
C CYS A 189 -2.67 -47.11 -15.64
N ALA A 190 -3.46 -47.54 -16.62
CA ALA A 190 -2.98 -48.31 -17.77
C ALA A 190 -2.11 -47.48 -18.74
N GLU A 191 -2.51 -46.24 -19.07
CA GLU A 191 -1.72 -45.30 -19.88
C GLU A 191 -0.40 -44.95 -19.20
N LEU A 192 -0.46 -44.71 -17.88
CA LEU A 192 0.72 -44.51 -17.05
C LEU A 192 1.40 -45.83 -16.70
N ASN A 193 1.00 -46.99 -17.24
CA ASN A 193 1.63 -48.30 -17.02
C ASN A 193 1.88 -48.62 -15.52
N ILE A 194 0.92 -48.28 -14.65
CA ILE A 194 0.87 -48.52 -13.20
C ILE A 194 -0.13 -49.65 -12.95
N GLU A 195 0.21 -50.62 -12.08
CA GLU A 195 -0.68 -51.75 -11.78
C GLU A 195 -1.96 -51.31 -11.03
N THR A 196 -3.11 -51.55 -11.64
CA THR A 196 -4.42 -51.26 -11.04
C THR A 196 -4.72 -52.20 -9.86
N GLY A 197 -5.06 -51.63 -8.70
CA GLY A 197 -5.43 -52.37 -7.48
C GLY A 197 -4.47 -52.18 -6.29
N GLN A 198 -3.42 -51.37 -6.45
CA GLN A 198 -2.58 -50.93 -5.35
C GLN A 198 -3.23 -49.75 -4.58
N PRO A 199 -2.94 -49.57 -3.28
CA PRO A 199 -3.44 -48.43 -2.52
C PRO A 199 -2.87 -47.11 -3.08
N LEU A 200 -3.69 -46.05 -3.02
CA LEU A 200 -3.50 -44.79 -3.76
C LEU A 200 -2.16 -44.09 -3.46
N ASP A 201 -1.61 -44.29 -2.27
CA ASP A 201 -0.31 -43.81 -1.83
C ASP A 201 0.85 -44.37 -2.68
N ARG A 202 0.81 -45.66 -3.02
CA ARG A 202 1.81 -46.27 -3.93
C ARG A 202 1.63 -45.87 -5.39
N VAL A 203 0.38 -45.68 -5.83
CA VAL A 203 0.09 -45.21 -7.19
C VAL A 203 0.61 -43.78 -7.39
N LEU A 204 0.49 -42.92 -6.38
CA LEU A 204 1.07 -41.58 -6.36
C LEU A 204 2.60 -41.62 -6.34
N GLU A 205 3.21 -42.50 -5.55
CA GLU A 205 4.66 -42.64 -5.47
C GLU A 205 5.27 -43.14 -6.80
N ASP A 206 4.64 -44.10 -7.47
CA ASP A 206 5.05 -44.59 -8.80
C ASP A 206 4.80 -43.56 -9.92
N ALA A 207 3.80 -42.69 -9.78
CA ALA A 207 3.54 -41.59 -10.72
C ALA A 207 4.54 -40.42 -10.54
N LEU A 208 4.93 -40.11 -9.30
CA LEU A 208 5.90 -39.06 -8.95
C LEU A 208 7.34 -39.42 -9.36
N GLN A 209 7.64 -40.70 -9.58
CA GLN A 209 8.95 -41.13 -10.10
C GLN A 209 9.05 -41.07 -11.63
N ARG A 210 7.99 -40.66 -12.34
CA ARG A 210 7.97 -40.53 -13.80
C ARG A 210 8.11 -39.09 -14.24
N ASP A 211 8.51 -38.93 -15.51
CA ASP A 211 8.69 -37.62 -16.13
C ASP A 211 7.44 -36.74 -15.96
N ALA A 212 7.60 -35.66 -15.20
CA ALA A 212 6.50 -34.83 -14.71
C ALA A 212 5.71 -34.15 -15.83
N VAL A 213 6.35 -33.90 -16.98
CA VAL A 213 5.72 -33.33 -18.17
C VAL A 213 4.78 -34.35 -18.82
N THR A 214 5.20 -35.62 -18.89
CA THR A 214 4.38 -36.71 -19.42
C THR A 214 3.18 -36.99 -18.50
N VAL A 215 3.38 -37.03 -17.19
CA VAL A 215 2.30 -37.25 -16.20
C VAL A 215 1.30 -36.08 -16.21
N GLY A 216 1.80 -34.84 -16.30
CA GLY A 216 0.96 -33.64 -16.39
C GLY A 216 0.09 -33.61 -17.64
N HIS A 217 0.63 -33.99 -18.81
CA HIS A 217 -0.15 -34.03 -20.05
C HIS A 217 -1.23 -35.12 -20.05
N GLU A 218 -0.98 -36.29 -19.49
CA GLU A 218 -1.99 -37.36 -19.42
C GLU A 218 -3.08 -37.05 -18.38
N LEU A 219 -2.73 -36.39 -17.26
CA LEU A 219 -3.71 -35.89 -16.29
C LEU A 219 -4.57 -34.77 -16.87
N GLU A 220 -3.96 -33.83 -17.59
CA GLU A 220 -4.68 -32.78 -18.30
C GLU A 220 -5.64 -33.40 -19.32
N ARG A 221 -5.17 -34.38 -20.12
CA ARG A 221 -5.99 -35.11 -21.09
C ARG A 221 -7.15 -35.86 -20.43
N ALA A 222 -6.93 -36.62 -19.36
CA ALA A 222 -7.98 -37.35 -18.66
C ALA A 222 -9.04 -36.41 -18.06
N LEU A 223 -8.61 -35.28 -17.48
CA LEU A 223 -9.49 -34.29 -16.86
C LEU A 223 -10.26 -33.42 -17.86
N THR A 224 -9.69 -33.16 -19.04
CA THR A 224 -10.31 -32.30 -20.06
C THR A 224 -11.01 -33.05 -21.19
N GLN A 225 -10.66 -34.30 -21.46
CA GLN A 225 -11.24 -35.08 -22.57
C GLN A 225 -12.11 -36.24 -22.10
N GLU A 226 -11.71 -36.99 -21.07
CA GLU A 226 -12.39 -38.24 -20.67
C GLU A 226 -13.46 -38.01 -19.60
N LEU A 227 -13.13 -37.25 -18.54
CA LEU A 227 -14.09 -36.92 -17.48
C LEU A 227 -15.35 -36.19 -17.98
N PRO A 228 -15.25 -35.23 -18.93
CA PRO A 228 -16.42 -34.60 -19.51
C PRO A 228 -17.31 -35.59 -20.27
N GLN A 229 -16.77 -36.62 -20.93
CA GLN A 229 -17.58 -37.62 -21.65
C GLN A 229 -18.34 -38.54 -20.69
N ILE A 230 -17.78 -38.84 -19.51
CA ILE A 230 -18.46 -39.60 -18.44
C ILE A 230 -19.61 -38.78 -17.86
N VAL A 231 -19.41 -37.47 -17.68
CA VAL A 231 -20.44 -36.54 -17.20
C VAL A 231 -21.53 -36.31 -18.26
N ASP A 232 -21.18 -36.29 -19.55
CA ASP A 232 -22.11 -36.09 -20.67
C ASP A 232 -22.87 -37.38 -21.06
N ASN A 233 -22.34 -38.56 -20.75
CA ASN A 233 -23.13 -39.81 -20.80
C ASN A 233 -24.20 -39.85 -19.69
N ARG A 234 -23.92 -39.22 -18.53
CA ARG A 234 -24.88 -39.07 -17.42
C ARG A 234 -26.07 -38.18 -17.78
N SER A 235 -25.85 -37.11 -18.56
CA SER A 235 -26.91 -36.23 -19.05
C SER A 235 -27.80 -36.93 -20.09
N ARG A 236 -27.24 -37.90 -20.84
CA ARG A 236 -27.99 -38.73 -21.81
C ARG A 236 -28.79 -39.87 -21.19
N ASP A 237 -28.31 -40.54 -20.13
CA ASP A 237 -29.06 -41.62 -19.45
C ASP A 237 -30.22 -41.10 -18.58
N VAL A 238 -30.07 -39.91 -17.99
CA VAL A 238 -31.17 -39.23 -17.28
C VAL A 238 -32.23 -38.72 -18.27
N ALA A 239 -31.84 -38.25 -19.45
CA ALA A 239 -32.78 -37.90 -20.54
C ALA A 239 -33.37 -39.13 -21.28
N GLY A 240 -32.72 -40.29 -21.18
CA GLY A 240 -33.16 -41.56 -21.78
C GLY A 240 -34.28 -42.26 -21.00
N THR A 241 -34.45 -41.96 -19.72
CA THR A 241 -35.47 -42.59 -18.86
C THR A 241 -36.84 -41.90 -18.94
N GLU A 242 -36.90 -40.65 -19.39
CA GLU A 242 -38.16 -39.91 -19.57
C GLU A 242 -38.75 -39.97 -20.99
N ARG A 243 -38.14 -40.70 -21.95
CA ARG A 243 -38.64 -40.82 -23.33
C ARG A 243 -38.99 -42.23 -23.82
N SER A 244 -39.17 -43.20 -22.91
CA SER A 244 -39.73 -44.52 -23.23
C SER A 244 -41.23 -44.68 -22.87
N GLN A 245 -41.96 -43.57 -22.74
CA GLN A 245 -43.44 -43.56 -22.72
C GLN A 245 -44.02 -42.48 -23.63
N SER A 246 -43.67 -42.49 -24.93
CA SER A 246 -44.51 -41.97 -26.03
C SER A 246 -43.78 -42.20 -27.36
N ALA A 247 -44.21 -43.20 -28.13
CA ALA A 247 -43.55 -43.63 -29.37
C ALA A 247 -44.27 -43.12 -30.64
N GLY A 248 -43.48 -42.72 -31.64
CA GLY A 248 -43.83 -42.55 -33.07
C GLY A 248 -44.22 -41.11 -33.46
N THR A 249 -43.61 -40.42 -34.44
CA THR A 249 -43.16 -40.85 -35.78
C THR A 249 -42.26 -39.75 -36.43
N ARG A 250 -41.09 -40.14 -36.99
CA ARG A 250 -40.23 -39.62 -38.10
C ARG A 250 -40.44 -38.19 -38.70
N SER A 251 -39.45 -37.39 -39.16
CA SER A 251 -37.99 -37.51 -39.42
C SER A 251 -37.34 -36.13 -39.78
N SER A 252 -35.99 -36.02 -39.61
CA SER A 252 -34.96 -35.20 -40.33
C SER A 252 -35.10 -33.66 -40.36
N ASP A 253 -34.13 -32.79 -40.01
CA ASP A 253 -32.66 -32.77 -40.14
C ASP A 253 -31.99 -31.76 -39.16
N ALA A 254 -30.87 -32.14 -38.52
CA ALA A 254 -29.57 -31.43 -38.44
C ALA A 254 -29.54 -29.90 -38.72
N THR A 255 -28.94 -29.02 -37.90
CA THR A 255 -27.50 -28.91 -37.58
C THR A 255 -27.27 -27.85 -36.47
N GLU A 256 -26.45 -28.16 -35.46
CA GLU A 256 -25.37 -27.34 -34.83
C GLU A 256 -25.51 -25.80 -34.63
N ILE A 257 -25.45 -25.32 -33.37
CA ILE A 257 -24.29 -24.60 -32.76
C ILE A 257 -24.60 -24.05 -31.34
N VAL A 258 -23.57 -24.16 -30.51
CA VAL A 258 -23.34 -23.92 -29.06
C VAL A 258 -23.22 -22.43 -28.69
N SER A 259 -23.70 -22.03 -27.49
CA SER A 259 -22.88 -21.51 -26.37
C SER A 259 -23.62 -20.59 -25.38
N ASP A 260 -23.29 -20.80 -24.10
CA ASP A 260 -22.89 -19.78 -23.10
C ASP A 260 -23.76 -19.67 -21.83
N ARG A 261 -23.36 -20.43 -20.79
CA ARG A 261 -23.54 -20.05 -19.38
C ARG A 261 -22.26 -20.39 -18.61
N LYS A 262 -21.55 -19.34 -18.20
CA LYS A 262 -20.39 -19.37 -17.32
C LYS A 262 -20.80 -19.74 -15.88
N ALA A 263 -20.17 -20.79 -15.34
CA ALA A 263 -20.08 -21.06 -13.91
C ALA A 263 -18.59 -21.05 -13.51
N GLY A 264 -18.27 -20.33 -12.44
CA GLY A 264 -16.91 -20.05 -11.97
C GLY A 264 -16.16 -21.27 -11.44
N ARG A 265 -14.83 -21.22 -11.54
CA ARG A 265 -13.88 -22.24 -11.09
C ARG A 265 -13.07 -21.74 -9.87
N PRO A 266 -12.65 -22.66 -8.96
CA PRO A 266 -11.82 -22.35 -7.80
C PRO A 266 -10.34 -22.27 -8.21
N SER A 267 -9.73 -21.10 -8.08
CA SER A 267 -8.35 -20.81 -8.51
C SER A 267 -7.31 -20.82 -7.36
N ALA A 268 -7.75 -20.73 -6.09
CA ALA A 268 -6.84 -20.61 -4.95
C ALA A 268 -6.17 -21.94 -4.54
N ALA A 269 -6.88 -23.07 -4.65
CA ALA A 269 -6.36 -24.38 -4.27
C ALA A 269 -5.30 -24.89 -5.27
N THR A 270 -5.48 -24.60 -6.56
CA THR A 270 -4.54 -24.96 -7.62
C THR A 270 -3.26 -24.15 -7.55
N ALA A 271 -3.34 -22.87 -7.13
CA ALA A 271 -2.17 -22.03 -6.89
C ALA A 271 -1.36 -22.52 -5.69
N LEU A 272 -2.01 -22.94 -4.58
CA LEU A 272 -1.31 -23.48 -3.41
C LEU A 272 -0.64 -24.83 -3.69
N ALA A 273 -1.30 -25.69 -4.48
CA ALA A 273 -0.74 -26.98 -4.88
C ALA A 273 0.45 -26.82 -5.85
N ALA A 274 0.41 -25.84 -6.75
CA ALA A 274 1.50 -25.54 -7.66
C ALA A 274 2.76 -25.02 -6.93
N THR A 275 2.61 -24.22 -5.87
CA THR A 275 3.75 -23.73 -5.08
C THR A 275 4.40 -24.84 -4.23
N ALA A 276 3.64 -25.84 -3.81
CA ALA A 276 4.14 -26.98 -3.04
C ALA A 276 4.84 -28.04 -3.90
N LEU A 277 4.50 -28.13 -5.19
CA LEU A 277 5.10 -29.08 -6.15
C LEU A 277 6.42 -28.58 -6.75
N LEU A 278 6.84 -27.33 -6.48
CA LEU A 278 8.05 -26.71 -7.03
C LEU A 278 9.24 -26.69 -6.03
N SER A 279 9.12 -27.33 -4.87
CA SER A 279 10.23 -27.45 -3.91
C SER A 279 10.95 -28.79 -4.05
N ASP A 280 12.06 -28.81 -4.79
CA ASP A 280 12.82 -30.03 -5.09
C ASP A 280 13.72 -30.54 -3.93
N ASP A 281 13.81 -29.86 -2.78
CA ASP A 281 14.85 -30.17 -1.78
C ASP A 281 14.38 -30.24 -0.31
N VAL A 282 13.25 -30.90 -0.03
CA VAL A 282 12.90 -31.30 1.35
C VAL A 282 12.60 -32.79 1.44
N VAL A 283 13.60 -33.60 1.09
CA VAL A 283 13.65 -35.01 1.53
C VAL A 283 14.17 -34.99 2.97
N GLY A 284 13.28 -35.03 3.95
CA GLY A 284 13.76 -35.04 5.33
C GLY A 284 12.80 -35.17 6.49
N ASP A 285 11.47 -35.11 6.32
CA ASP A 285 10.57 -35.69 7.34
C ASP A 285 9.15 -35.79 6.78
N GLY A 286 8.48 -36.93 6.94
CA GLY A 286 7.17 -37.24 6.37
C GLY A 286 6.00 -36.41 6.93
N ALA A 287 6.27 -35.30 7.62
CA ALA A 287 5.26 -34.40 8.18
C ALA A 287 4.42 -33.75 7.08
N LEU A 288 5.05 -33.22 6.03
CA LEU A 288 4.35 -32.55 4.92
C LEU A 288 3.47 -33.52 4.12
N ALA A 289 3.98 -34.73 3.85
CA ALA A 289 3.23 -35.80 3.21
C ALA A 289 2.01 -36.26 4.05
N ARG A 290 2.17 -36.41 5.37
CA ARG A 290 1.05 -36.71 6.30
C ARG A 290 0.00 -35.60 6.31
N THR A 291 0.44 -34.35 6.27
CA THR A 291 -0.46 -33.18 6.26
C THR A 291 -1.26 -33.10 4.97
N LEU A 292 -0.62 -33.34 3.82
CA LEU A 292 -1.28 -33.38 2.51
C LEU A 292 -2.22 -34.59 2.37
N SER A 293 -1.87 -35.73 2.94
CA SER A 293 -2.73 -36.93 2.95
C SER A 293 -3.95 -36.77 3.86
N ALA A 294 -3.82 -36.08 5.00
CA ALA A 294 -4.94 -35.72 5.87
C ALA A 294 -5.87 -34.67 5.23
N LEU A 295 -5.30 -33.69 4.52
CA LEU A 295 -6.06 -32.69 3.76
C LEU A 295 -6.83 -33.33 2.61
N ALA A 296 -6.19 -34.25 1.87
CA ALA A 296 -6.82 -35.03 0.81
C ALA A 296 -7.93 -35.94 1.36
N GLY A 297 -7.68 -36.66 2.47
CA GLY A 297 -8.67 -37.53 3.12
C GLY A 297 -9.91 -36.81 3.64
N SER A 298 -9.76 -35.55 4.08
CA SER A 298 -10.88 -34.70 4.51
C SER A 298 -11.70 -34.13 3.34
N LEU A 299 -11.10 -34.01 2.14
CA LEU A 299 -11.78 -33.54 0.93
C LEU A 299 -12.46 -34.69 0.17
N THR A 300 -12.01 -35.93 0.37
CA THR A 300 -12.57 -37.13 -0.29
C THR A 300 -13.68 -37.82 0.53
N ASN A 301 -13.70 -37.68 1.85
CA ASN A 301 -14.77 -38.25 2.68
C ASN A 301 -15.94 -37.27 2.78
N GLY A 302 -16.92 -37.41 1.87
CA GLY A 302 -18.25 -36.80 1.96
C GLY A 302 -19.09 -37.38 3.11
N GLY A 303 -18.58 -37.29 4.34
CA GLY A 303 -19.24 -37.78 5.56
C GLY A 303 -19.92 -36.64 6.31
N THR A 304 -21.22 -36.79 6.52
CA THR A 304 -22.10 -35.96 7.35
C THR A 304 -21.43 -35.39 8.62
N GLY A 305 -21.02 -34.13 8.58
CA GLY A 305 -20.46 -33.43 9.74
C GLY A 305 -20.04 -32.00 9.39
N THR A 306 -20.53 -31.04 10.15
CA THR A 306 -20.38 -29.58 10.00
C THR A 306 -18.95 -29.06 10.25
N ALA A 307 -17.95 -29.54 9.51
CA ALA A 307 -16.57 -29.03 9.60
C ALA A 307 -16.18 -28.34 8.29
N THR A 308 -15.96 -27.02 8.36
CA THR A 308 -15.43 -26.23 7.24
C THR A 308 -13.94 -26.54 7.03
N PRO A 309 -13.39 -26.39 5.81
CA PRO A 309 -11.96 -26.58 5.52
C PRO A 309 -11.04 -25.79 6.46
N GLU A 310 -11.50 -24.63 6.91
CA GLU A 310 -10.85 -23.74 7.88
C GLU A 310 -10.68 -24.39 9.27
N ARG A 311 -11.64 -25.23 9.69
CA ARG A 311 -11.62 -25.91 10.99
C ARG A 311 -10.63 -27.07 11.01
N VAL A 312 -10.48 -27.74 9.87
CA VAL A 312 -9.51 -28.82 9.65
C VAL A 312 -8.08 -28.26 9.59
N LEU A 313 -7.89 -27.13 8.92
CA LEU A 313 -6.63 -26.39 8.89
C LEU A 313 -6.21 -25.92 10.31
N PHE A 314 -7.18 -25.48 11.12
CA PHE A 314 -6.94 -25.07 12.50
C PHE A 314 -6.53 -26.24 13.40
N GLU A 315 -7.18 -27.40 13.32
CA GLU A 315 -6.77 -28.60 14.08
C GLU A 315 -5.40 -29.12 13.65
N LEU A 316 -5.06 -29.01 12.37
CA LEU A 316 -3.73 -29.38 11.85
C LEU A 316 -2.63 -28.41 12.33
N LEU A 317 -2.87 -27.10 12.29
CA LEU A 317 -1.92 -26.08 12.77
C LEU A 317 -1.75 -26.11 14.30
N SER A 318 -2.82 -26.34 15.05
CA SER A 318 -2.74 -26.47 16.51
C SER A 318 -2.00 -27.74 16.94
N ASN A 319 -2.14 -28.85 16.21
CA ASN A 319 -1.33 -30.05 16.45
C ASN A 319 0.15 -29.85 16.07
N LEU A 320 0.45 -29.06 15.04
CA LEU A 320 1.82 -28.70 14.63
C LEU A 320 2.56 -27.83 15.66
N VAL A 321 1.83 -26.97 16.40
CA VAL A 321 2.39 -26.11 17.46
C VAL A 321 2.51 -26.84 18.80
N LEU A 322 1.73 -27.90 19.02
CA LEU A 322 1.72 -28.66 20.28
C LEU A 322 2.86 -29.67 20.43
N GLU A 323 3.58 -30.03 19.37
CA GLU A 323 4.69 -30.99 19.46
C GLU A 323 6.00 -30.42 20.03
N THR A 324 6.06 -29.13 20.40
CA THR A 324 7.30 -28.50 20.92
C THR A 324 7.33 -28.12 22.40
N GLY A 325 6.40 -28.57 23.25
CA GLY A 325 6.41 -28.15 24.66
C GLY A 325 5.75 -29.10 25.64
N ASP A 326 6.49 -30.11 26.11
CA ASP A 326 6.11 -30.89 27.29
C ASP A 326 6.68 -30.18 28.54
N GLY A 327 5.90 -29.25 29.12
CA GLY A 327 6.31 -28.45 30.27
C GLY A 327 5.15 -27.70 30.92
N ASP A 328 4.88 -28.04 32.19
CA ASP A 328 3.73 -27.66 33.03
C ASP A 328 3.68 -26.15 33.39
N GLY A 329 3.40 -25.30 32.41
CA GLY A 329 3.24 -23.84 32.56
C GLY A 329 2.39 -23.20 31.46
N GLY A 330 1.43 -23.96 30.91
CA GLY A 330 0.66 -23.57 29.72
C GLY A 330 -0.30 -22.41 29.96
N VAL A 331 -0.14 -21.36 29.15
CA VAL A 331 -1.16 -20.31 28.93
C VAL A 331 -2.42 -20.99 28.41
N ASP A 332 -3.58 -20.67 28.99
CA ASP A 332 -4.87 -21.23 28.57
C ASP A 332 -5.29 -20.70 27.18
N LEU A 333 -4.86 -21.39 26.14
CA LEU A 333 -5.15 -21.08 24.74
C LEU A 333 -6.63 -21.34 24.37
N ALA A 334 -7.43 -21.99 25.23
CA ALA A 334 -8.86 -22.18 24.98
C ALA A 334 -9.63 -20.84 25.02
N ALA A 335 -9.10 -19.84 25.74
CA ALA A 335 -9.60 -18.47 25.75
C ALA A 335 -9.31 -17.68 24.46
N LEU A 336 -8.44 -18.19 23.57
CA LEU A 336 -8.03 -17.55 22.32
C LEU A 336 -8.81 -18.07 21.08
N ARG A 337 -9.85 -18.88 21.25
CA ARG A 337 -10.71 -19.28 20.12
C ARG A 337 -11.48 -18.06 19.60
N PRO A 338 -11.26 -17.62 18.35
CA PRO A 338 -12.01 -16.50 17.79
C PRO A 338 -13.48 -16.89 17.62
N GLN A 339 -14.40 -16.02 18.05
CA GLN A 339 -15.84 -16.23 17.92
C GLN A 339 -16.38 -15.89 16.52
N SER A 340 -15.57 -15.29 15.64
CA SER A 340 -15.93 -14.92 14.26
C SER A 340 -14.91 -15.43 13.23
N THR A 341 -15.38 -15.83 12.05
CA THR A 341 -14.57 -16.32 10.91
C THR A 341 -13.53 -15.28 10.45
N GLY A 342 -13.83 -13.98 10.56
CA GLY A 342 -12.93 -12.89 10.15
C GLY A 342 -11.69 -12.74 11.02
N SER A 343 -11.80 -12.88 12.34
CA SER A 343 -10.63 -12.81 13.23
C SER A 343 -9.67 -13.97 13.02
N LEU A 344 -10.19 -15.17 12.67
CA LEU A 344 -9.35 -16.32 12.31
C LEU A 344 -8.56 -16.07 11.03
N ALA A 345 -9.20 -15.49 10.00
CA ALA A 345 -8.56 -15.16 8.73
C ALA A 345 -7.41 -14.14 8.92
N LEU A 346 -7.61 -13.11 9.74
CA LEU A 346 -6.55 -12.16 10.07
C LEU A 346 -5.37 -12.82 10.78
N VAL A 347 -5.63 -13.65 11.80
CA VAL A 347 -4.56 -14.35 12.52
C VAL A 347 -3.80 -15.29 11.59
N ALA A 348 -4.50 -16.04 10.74
CA ALA A 348 -3.87 -16.93 9.76
C ALA A 348 -3.00 -16.15 8.76
N LEU A 349 -3.50 -15.02 8.24
CA LEU A 349 -2.74 -14.15 7.34
C LEU A 349 -1.52 -13.54 8.01
N PHE A 350 -1.65 -13.07 9.26
CA PHE A 350 -0.53 -12.55 10.03
C PHE A 350 0.57 -13.60 10.23
N VAL A 351 0.21 -14.84 10.61
CA VAL A 351 1.15 -15.94 10.78
C VAL A 351 1.80 -16.31 9.43
N ALA A 352 1.01 -16.39 8.36
CA ALA A 352 1.53 -16.66 7.01
C ALA A 352 2.56 -15.61 6.58
N ASN A 353 2.28 -14.33 6.82
CA ASN A 353 3.19 -13.22 6.56
C ASN A 353 4.47 -13.33 7.40
N LEU A 354 4.38 -13.64 8.70
CA LEU A 354 5.56 -13.83 9.54
C LEU A 354 6.43 -15.00 9.06
N VAL A 355 5.82 -16.11 8.65
CA VAL A 355 6.55 -17.26 8.10
C VAL A 355 7.22 -16.89 6.77
N ALA A 356 6.49 -16.25 5.85
CA ALA A 356 7.02 -15.83 4.56
C ALA A 356 8.19 -14.84 4.72
N MET A 357 8.03 -13.84 5.58
CA MET A 357 9.07 -12.84 5.85
C MET A 357 10.23 -13.42 6.66
N GLY A 358 10.00 -14.38 7.55
CA GLY A 358 11.05 -15.10 8.28
C GLY A 358 11.89 -15.99 7.37
N LEU A 359 11.26 -16.72 6.45
CA LEU A 359 11.95 -17.46 5.39
C LEU A 359 12.72 -16.51 4.47
N GLY A 360 12.09 -15.39 4.07
CA GLY A 360 12.73 -14.33 3.31
C GLY A 360 13.98 -13.77 4.01
N ALA A 361 13.93 -13.57 5.34
CA ALA A 361 15.06 -13.12 6.14
C ALA A 361 16.20 -14.15 6.15
N TRP A 362 15.87 -15.44 6.33
CA TRP A 362 16.85 -16.52 6.32
C TRP A 362 17.55 -16.62 4.96
N VAL A 363 16.80 -16.68 3.85
CA VAL A 363 17.38 -16.74 2.50
C VAL A 363 18.19 -15.48 2.20
N SER A 364 17.71 -14.31 2.61
CA SER A 364 18.42 -13.03 2.45
C SER A 364 19.75 -13.01 3.19
N HIS A 365 19.83 -13.65 4.36
CA HIS A 365 21.08 -13.77 5.11
C HIS A 365 22.06 -14.74 4.44
N GLU A 366 21.57 -15.88 3.94
CA GLU A 366 22.44 -16.88 3.27
C GLU A 366 22.94 -16.40 1.91
N ARG A 367 22.11 -15.67 1.17
CA ARG A 367 22.42 -15.18 -0.19
C ARG A 367 22.84 -13.71 -0.22
N ALA A 368 23.19 -13.13 0.92
CA ALA A 368 23.74 -11.77 0.97
C ALA A 368 25.05 -11.69 0.17
N PRO A 369 25.40 -10.53 -0.40
CA PRO A 369 26.66 -10.37 -1.13
C PRO A 369 27.84 -10.60 -0.18
N PRO A 370 28.81 -11.48 -0.51
CA PRO A 370 29.90 -11.80 0.40
C PRO A 370 30.81 -10.58 0.58
N ILE A 371 31.34 -10.42 1.80
CA ILE A 371 32.51 -9.57 2.03
C ILE A 371 33.73 -10.48 1.82
N PRO A 372 34.58 -10.23 0.82
CA PRO A 372 35.73 -11.08 0.52
C PRO A 372 36.77 -11.00 1.64
N ASP A 373 37.40 -12.13 1.99
CA ASP A 373 38.49 -12.17 2.98
C ASP A 373 39.64 -11.26 2.54
N GLU A 374 39.99 -11.32 1.25
CA GLU A 374 41.06 -10.52 0.67
C GLU A 374 40.73 -10.09 -0.77
N ILE A 375 41.09 -8.85 -1.10
CA ILE A 375 41.17 -8.35 -2.47
C ILE A 375 42.65 -8.21 -2.81
N ARG A 376 43.10 -8.88 -3.87
CA ARG A 376 44.49 -8.90 -4.32
C ARG A 376 44.66 -8.32 -5.71
N GLY A 377 45.79 -7.65 -5.95
CA GLY A 377 46.17 -7.19 -7.27
C GLY A 377 46.71 -8.32 -8.16
N PRO A 378 47.04 -8.01 -9.43
CA PRO A 378 47.44 -9.01 -10.42
C PRO A 378 48.72 -9.78 -10.04
N ASP A 379 49.61 -9.18 -9.25
CA ASP A 379 50.86 -9.79 -8.77
C ASP A 379 50.70 -10.52 -7.42
N GLY A 380 49.47 -10.60 -6.89
CA GLY A 380 49.15 -11.22 -5.59
C GLY A 380 49.30 -10.30 -4.39
N ASP A 381 49.62 -9.02 -4.60
CA ASP A 381 49.72 -7.99 -3.57
C ASP A 381 48.36 -7.71 -2.91
N LEU A 382 48.35 -7.60 -1.58
CA LEU A 382 47.12 -7.33 -0.81
C LEU A 382 46.68 -5.87 -0.97
N ILE A 383 45.43 -5.66 -1.39
CA ILE A 383 44.83 -4.33 -1.56
C ILE A 383 43.92 -3.98 -0.37
N VAL A 384 43.00 -4.88 -0.03
CA VAL A 384 41.97 -4.74 1.02
C VAL A 384 41.72 -6.09 1.70
N THR A 385 41.41 -6.07 3.00
CA THR A 385 40.86 -7.21 3.75
C THR A 385 39.40 -6.99 4.14
N ASP A 386 38.69 -8.06 4.49
CA ASP A 386 37.33 -8.00 5.05
C ASP A 386 37.23 -7.08 6.28
N GLU A 387 38.19 -7.14 7.20
CA GLU A 387 38.26 -6.29 8.39
C GLU A 387 38.31 -4.80 8.03
N GLN A 388 39.00 -4.45 6.94
CA GLN A 388 39.09 -3.07 6.46
C GLN A 388 37.76 -2.59 5.87
N VAL A 389 37.06 -3.45 5.10
CA VAL A 389 35.71 -3.16 4.59
C VAL A 389 34.72 -2.98 5.73
N GLN A 390 34.74 -3.88 6.72
CA GLN A 390 33.85 -3.80 7.89
C GLN A 390 34.14 -2.55 8.74
N LEU A 391 35.41 -2.20 8.98
CA LEU A 391 35.70 -0.94 9.65
C LEU A 391 35.32 0.27 8.80
N GLY A 392 35.44 0.18 7.48
CA GLY A 392 34.92 1.16 6.54
C GLY A 392 33.44 1.44 6.72
N LYS A 393 32.62 0.38 6.83
CA LYS A 393 31.19 0.47 7.15
C LYS A 393 30.97 1.15 8.50
N LYS A 394 31.68 0.72 9.56
CA LYS A 394 31.58 1.33 10.89
C LYS A 394 31.95 2.81 10.88
N ALA A 395 33.00 3.19 10.15
CA ALA A 395 33.42 4.57 9.98
C ALA A 395 32.37 5.38 9.19
N PHE A 396 31.77 4.80 8.15
CA PHE A 396 30.66 5.40 7.41
C PHE A 396 29.48 5.73 8.35
N GLN A 397 29.08 4.77 9.18
CA GLN A 397 28.00 4.93 10.16
C GLN A 397 28.35 5.95 11.25
N ALA A 398 29.53 5.83 11.87
CA ALA A 398 29.96 6.69 12.97
C ALA A 398 30.08 8.17 12.58
N ASN A 399 30.40 8.46 11.31
CA ASN A 399 30.45 9.83 10.78
C ASN A 399 29.11 10.29 10.19
N GLY A 400 28.06 9.47 10.25
CA GLY A 400 26.71 9.82 9.78
C GLY A 400 26.65 10.11 8.29
N LEU A 401 27.45 9.43 7.47
CA LEU A 401 27.56 9.71 6.03
C LEU A 401 26.26 9.37 5.26
N MET A 402 25.44 8.44 5.75
CA MET A 402 24.10 8.17 5.21
C MET A 402 23.13 9.37 5.38
N ASN A 403 23.45 10.31 6.27
CA ASN A 403 22.70 11.56 6.41
C ASN A 403 23.29 12.71 5.61
N LEU A 404 24.46 12.52 4.99
CA LEU A 404 25.06 13.49 4.07
C LEU A 404 24.73 13.13 2.62
N GLY A 405 25.05 11.92 2.20
CA GLY A 405 24.69 11.33 0.92
C GLY A 405 23.97 9.99 1.13
N SER A 406 24.08 9.08 0.16
CA SER A 406 23.43 7.76 0.22
C SER A 406 24.44 6.62 -0.01
N ILE A 407 24.02 5.39 0.27
CA ILE A 407 24.69 4.18 -0.17
C ILE A 407 23.63 3.17 -0.61
N LEU A 408 23.84 2.50 -1.75
CA LEU A 408 22.80 1.67 -2.38
C LEU A 408 21.48 2.43 -2.61
N GLY A 409 21.56 3.73 -2.86
CA GLY A 409 20.43 4.63 -3.07
C GLY A 409 19.69 5.04 -1.78
N ASN A 410 20.01 4.43 -0.64
CA ASN A 410 19.36 4.73 0.64
C ASN A 410 20.16 5.77 1.43
N GLY A 411 19.48 6.82 1.91
CA GLY A 411 20.06 7.93 2.67
C GLY A 411 19.68 9.31 2.13
N SER A 412 20.59 10.26 2.34
CA SER A 412 20.44 11.66 1.98
C SER A 412 20.73 11.97 0.51
N TYR A 413 20.31 13.15 0.07
CA TYR A 413 20.41 13.62 -1.31
C TYR A 413 21.36 14.82 -1.49
N PHE A 414 22.01 15.27 -0.41
CA PHE A 414 22.84 16.48 -0.41
C PHE A 414 24.26 16.24 -0.92
N GLY A 415 24.83 15.08 -0.55
CA GLY A 415 26.04 14.51 -1.11
C GLY A 415 25.75 13.50 -2.21
N VAL A 416 26.80 12.79 -2.63
CA VAL A 416 26.73 11.74 -3.65
C VAL A 416 26.13 10.44 -3.08
N ASP A 417 25.70 9.55 -3.96
CA ASP A 417 25.58 8.13 -3.61
C ASP A 417 26.96 7.47 -3.65
N LEU A 418 27.45 6.94 -2.53
CA LEU A 418 28.80 6.39 -2.41
C LEU A 418 29.03 5.15 -3.28
N THR A 419 27.99 4.35 -3.54
CA THR A 419 28.09 3.17 -4.41
C THR A 419 28.24 3.60 -5.86
N ALA A 420 27.36 4.51 -6.32
CA ALA A 420 27.42 5.03 -7.68
C ALA A 420 28.66 5.90 -7.94
N ASP A 421 29.08 6.72 -6.98
CA ASP A 421 30.31 7.54 -7.07
C ASP A 421 31.55 6.63 -7.15
N ALA A 422 31.66 5.60 -6.30
CA ALA A 422 32.76 4.65 -6.37
C ALA A 422 32.78 3.86 -7.69
N LEU A 423 31.62 3.43 -8.20
CA LEU A 423 31.51 2.72 -9.48
C LEU A 423 31.91 3.62 -10.67
N ALA A 424 31.42 4.86 -10.71
CA ALA A 424 31.76 5.81 -11.75
C ALA A 424 33.26 6.15 -11.75
N LEU A 425 33.83 6.42 -10.56
CA LEU A 425 35.26 6.68 -10.41
C LEU A 425 36.11 5.45 -10.76
N LYS A 426 35.62 4.24 -10.46
CA LYS A 426 36.30 3.00 -10.83
C LYS A 426 36.43 2.91 -12.35
N ALA A 427 35.34 3.11 -13.08
CA ALA A 427 35.33 3.10 -14.53
C ALA A 427 36.22 4.21 -15.12
N GLU A 428 36.13 5.43 -14.59
CA GLU A 428 36.95 6.58 -15.01
C GLU A 428 38.45 6.28 -14.87
N PHE A 429 38.89 5.84 -13.69
CA PHE A 429 40.32 5.59 -13.44
C PHE A 429 40.84 4.35 -14.17
N MET A 430 40.00 3.35 -14.45
CA MET A 430 40.37 2.24 -15.34
C MET A 430 40.58 2.72 -16.78
N ARG A 431 39.72 3.62 -17.30
CA ARG A 431 39.90 4.23 -18.62
C ARG A 431 41.17 5.09 -18.67
N GLU A 432 41.43 5.88 -17.63
CA GLU A 432 42.66 6.66 -17.47
C GLU A 432 43.91 5.76 -17.48
N TYR A 433 43.87 4.61 -16.80
CA TYR A 433 44.96 3.64 -16.77
C TYR A 433 45.32 3.15 -18.18
N TYR A 434 44.34 2.76 -18.99
CA TYR A 434 44.58 2.32 -20.36
C TYR A 434 44.98 3.45 -21.31
N ALA A 435 44.42 4.65 -21.13
CA ALA A 435 44.83 5.83 -21.90
C ALA A 435 46.32 6.13 -21.68
N ARG A 436 46.79 6.06 -20.43
CA ARG A 436 48.21 6.24 -20.08
C ARG A 436 49.11 5.14 -20.63
N GLN A 437 48.63 3.89 -20.69
CA GLN A 437 49.39 2.82 -21.37
C GLN A 437 49.62 3.10 -22.85
N ARG A 438 48.73 3.89 -23.48
CA ARG A 438 48.88 4.34 -24.87
C ARG A 438 49.64 5.65 -25.02
N GLY A 439 50.13 6.22 -23.92
CA GLY A 439 50.92 7.46 -23.91
C GLY A 439 50.10 8.75 -23.94
N ALA A 440 48.78 8.67 -23.70
CA ALA A 440 47.94 9.86 -23.51
C ALA A 440 47.88 10.26 -22.02
N ASP A 441 47.79 11.57 -21.75
CA ASP A 441 47.75 12.09 -20.39
C ASP A 441 46.36 11.91 -19.72
N SER A 442 45.30 11.82 -20.52
CA SER A 442 43.91 11.59 -20.09
C SER A 442 43.14 10.77 -21.12
N PHE A 443 41.97 10.24 -20.72
CA PHE A 443 41.06 9.52 -21.63
C PHE A 443 40.58 10.41 -22.78
N ASP A 444 40.19 11.66 -22.50
CA ASP A 444 39.70 12.62 -23.52
C ASP A 444 40.79 13.05 -24.52
N ALA A 445 42.07 12.83 -24.20
CA ALA A 445 43.20 13.14 -25.09
C ALA A 445 43.50 12.01 -26.09
N VAL A 446 42.85 10.85 -25.94
CA VAL A 446 42.93 9.72 -26.86
C VAL A 446 42.00 9.98 -28.05
N ASP A 447 42.33 9.46 -29.24
CA ASP A 447 41.47 9.53 -30.43
C ASP A 447 40.14 8.78 -30.21
N ASP A 448 39.05 9.25 -30.79
CA ASP A 448 37.68 8.72 -30.57
C ASP A 448 37.57 7.20 -30.82
N ASP A 449 38.22 6.69 -31.88
CA ASP A 449 38.19 5.24 -32.18
C ASP A 449 38.91 4.44 -31.09
N GLU A 450 39.98 4.99 -30.55
CA GLU A 450 40.74 4.38 -29.47
C GLU A 450 40.03 4.51 -28.11
N GLN A 451 39.32 5.61 -27.86
CA GLN A 451 38.46 5.78 -26.69
C GLN A 451 37.39 4.69 -26.64
N ALA A 452 36.75 4.39 -27.77
CA ALA A 452 35.75 3.31 -27.85
C ALA A 452 36.34 1.93 -27.49
N VAL A 453 37.56 1.64 -27.93
CA VAL A 453 38.26 0.38 -27.59
C VAL A 453 38.59 0.31 -26.10
N ILE A 454 39.01 1.41 -25.50
CA ILE A 454 39.29 1.47 -24.05
C ILE A 454 37.99 1.34 -23.26
N ALA A 455 36.92 2.01 -23.68
CA ALA A 455 35.62 1.98 -23.01
C ALA A 455 35.02 0.56 -23.01
N GLU A 456 35.00 -0.14 -24.16
CA GLU A 456 34.57 -1.54 -24.22
C GLU A 456 35.39 -2.40 -23.26
N ARG A 457 36.72 -2.22 -23.27
CA ARG A 457 37.59 -3.06 -22.47
C ARG A 457 37.28 -2.92 -20.99
N VAL A 458 37.07 -1.70 -20.53
CA VAL A 458 36.68 -1.44 -19.14
C VAL A 458 35.31 -2.02 -18.82
N GLU A 459 34.34 -1.87 -19.72
CA GLU A 459 33.00 -2.45 -19.55
C GLU A 459 33.08 -3.98 -19.40
N ARG A 460 33.86 -4.66 -20.25
CA ARG A 460 34.06 -6.11 -20.18
C ARG A 460 34.89 -6.58 -18.99
N GLU A 461 35.80 -5.75 -18.47
CA GLU A 461 36.52 -6.09 -17.23
C GLU A 461 35.64 -5.89 -15.97
N LEU A 462 34.63 -5.01 -16.04
CA LEU A 462 33.65 -4.81 -14.96
C LEU A 462 32.47 -5.81 -15.05
N ASP A 463 32.13 -6.29 -16.24
CA ASP A 463 31.17 -7.39 -16.45
C ASP A 463 31.82 -8.73 -16.07
N ALA A 464 31.90 -8.98 -14.76
CA ALA A 464 32.58 -10.13 -14.18
C ALA A 464 31.63 -10.96 -13.31
N ASP A 465 31.81 -12.28 -13.34
CA ASP A 465 31.11 -13.19 -12.45
C ASP A 465 31.73 -13.19 -11.04
N ALA A 466 30.89 -13.41 -10.02
CA ALA A 466 31.38 -13.56 -8.65
C ALA A 466 32.40 -14.71 -8.54
N PRO A 467 33.50 -14.51 -7.79
CA PRO A 467 34.51 -15.55 -7.65
C PRO A 467 33.98 -16.75 -6.85
N GLU A 468 34.44 -17.95 -7.20
CA GLU A 468 34.09 -19.20 -6.48
C GLU A 468 34.75 -19.31 -5.09
N GLY A 469 35.61 -18.37 -4.70
CA GLY A 469 36.40 -18.42 -3.46
C GLY A 469 36.44 -17.10 -2.70
N PRO A 470 37.08 -17.08 -1.51
CA PRO A 470 37.06 -15.94 -0.61
C PRO A 470 37.94 -14.75 -1.05
N VAL A 471 38.68 -14.91 -2.16
CA VAL A 471 39.64 -13.92 -2.63
C VAL A 471 39.19 -13.37 -3.98
N ILE A 472 39.06 -12.05 -4.07
CA ILE A 472 38.85 -11.34 -5.34
C ILE A 472 40.21 -10.99 -5.95
N GLN A 473 40.38 -11.27 -7.24
CA GLN A 473 41.56 -10.88 -8.02
C GLN A 473 41.24 -9.69 -8.89
N TYR A 474 41.88 -8.55 -8.61
CA TYR A 474 41.74 -7.33 -9.40
C TYR A 474 42.69 -7.33 -10.59
N SER A 475 42.21 -6.80 -11.71
CA SER A 475 43.05 -6.41 -12.83
C SER A 475 44.02 -5.28 -12.40
N ALA A 476 45.08 -5.05 -13.18
CA ALA A 476 46.00 -3.95 -12.91
C ALA A 476 45.29 -2.58 -12.96
N ALA A 477 44.25 -2.45 -13.80
CA ALA A 477 43.45 -1.24 -13.91
C ALA A 477 42.51 -1.08 -12.71
N GLU A 478 41.88 -2.15 -12.24
CA GLU A 478 41.03 -2.11 -11.03
C GLU A 478 41.85 -1.78 -9.78
N ALA A 479 43.03 -2.38 -9.63
CA ALA A 479 43.94 -2.06 -8.53
C ALA A 479 44.36 -0.58 -8.56
N TYR A 480 44.72 -0.07 -9.74
CA TYR A 480 45.01 1.35 -9.94
C TYR A 480 43.81 2.23 -9.53
N ALA A 481 42.62 1.91 -10.02
CA ALA A 481 41.40 2.67 -9.73
C ALA A 481 41.08 2.68 -8.23
N HIS A 482 41.19 1.54 -7.54
CA HIS A 482 40.95 1.44 -6.09
C HIS A 482 41.86 2.39 -5.29
N HIS A 483 43.16 2.45 -5.63
CA HIS A 483 44.09 3.35 -4.99
C HIS A 483 43.74 4.83 -5.23
N ARG A 484 43.32 5.19 -6.45
CA ARG A 484 42.89 6.56 -6.78
C ARG A 484 41.60 6.96 -6.07
N ILE A 485 40.64 6.04 -5.93
CA ILE A 485 39.40 6.28 -5.16
C ILE A 485 39.71 6.55 -3.69
N ARG A 486 40.64 5.77 -3.09
CA ARG A 486 41.11 6.03 -1.70
C ARG A 486 41.66 7.44 -1.55
N ASP A 487 42.51 7.89 -2.47
CA ASP A 487 43.07 9.25 -2.45
C ASP A 487 41.94 10.30 -2.53
N GLN A 488 41.01 10.13 -3.46
CA GLN A 488 39.90 11.06 -3.66
C GLN A 488 38.97 11.16 -2.45
N TYR A 489 38.71 10.04 -1.77
CA TYR A 489 37.88 10.02 -0.55
C TYR A 489 38.61 10.65 0.63
N VAL A 490 39.94 10.47 0.74
CA VAL A 490 40.76 11.18 1.73
C VAL A 490 40.71 12.69 1.49
N ASP A 491 40.92 13.13 0.25
CA ASP A 491 40.89 14.55 -0.09
C ASP A 491 39.50 15.14 0.21
N ARG A 492 38.43 14.46 -0.20
CA ARG A 492 37.05 14.94 -0.02
C ARG A 492 36.60 14.97 1.43
N TYR A 493 36.80 13.89 2.20
CA TYR A 493 36.20 13.74 3.54
C TYR A 493 37.14 14.05 4.70
N TYR A 494 38.45 13.88 4.53
CA TYR A 494 39.45 14.30 5.52
C TYR A 494 40.02 15.69 5.20
N GLY A 495 40.41 15.93 3.94
CA GLY A 495 40.84 17.27 3.49
C GLY A 495 39.72 18.30 3.60
N GLY A 496 38.50 17.88 3.24
CA GLY A 496 37.30 18.69 3.20
C GLY A 496 36.99 19.18 1.79
N SER A 497 35.73 19.45 1.53
CA SER A 497 35.23 19.99 0.26
C SER A 497 34.14 21.02 0.57
N PRO A 498 34.53 22.29 0.84
CA PRO A 498 33.59 23.34 1.21
C PRO A 498 32.49 23.53 0.16
N GLU A 499 32.81 23.42 -1.13
CA GLU A 499 31.82 23.46 -2.22
C GLU A 499 30.76 22.35 -2.13
N ARG A 500 31.07 21.21 -1.49
CA ARG A 500 30.10 20.13 -1.22
C ARG A 500 29.42 20.26 0.14
N GLY A 501 29.70 21.31 0.91
CA GLY A 501 29.25 21.46 2.30
C GLY A 501 29.95 20.48 3.26
N ILE A 502 31.15 19.99 2.90
CA ILE A 502 31.94 19.05 3.70
C ILE A 502 33.08 19.82 4.38
N PRO A 503 33.03 20.01 5.72
CA PRO A 503 34.09 20.70 6.42
C PRO A 503 35.39 19.89 6.44
N SER A 504 36.52 20.57 6.61
CA SER A 504 37.81 19.89 6.81
C SER A 504 37.75 18.99 8.05
N LYS A 505 38.32 17.78 7.94
CA LYS A 505 38.28 16.74 8.97
C LYS A 505 36.86 16.34 9.38
N PHE A 506 35.90 16.41 8.45
CA PHE A 506 34.57 15.83 8.63
C PHE A 506 34.70 14.36 9.07
N VAL A 507 35.48 13.58 8.33
CA VAL A 507 36.06 12.33 8.84
C VAL A 507 37.40 12.68 9.49
N ARG A 508 37.53 12.42 10.80
CA ARG A 508 38.66 12.90 11.62
C ARG A 508 40.01 12.23 11.33
N SER A 509 40.01 11.10 10.62
CA SER A 509 41.18 10.31 10.29
C SER A 509 41.24 10.08 8.79
N ALA A 510 42.39 10.39 8.17
CA ALA A 510 42.64 10.04 6.78
C ALA A 510 42.53 8.52 6.57
N ASP A 511 42.90 7.72 7.58
CA ASP A 511 42.79 6.27 7.50
C ASP A 511 41.32 5.81 7.48
N HIS A 512 40.46 6.41 8.29
CA HIS A 512 39.01 6.14 8.21
C HIS A 512 38.43 6.54 6.85
N ALA A 513 38.87 7.66 6.27
CA ALA A 513 38.43 8.06 4.93
C ALA A 513 38.84 7.05 3.86
N ARG A 514 40.05 6.46 3.94
CA ARG A 514 40.46 5.35 3.06
C ARG A 514 39.60 4.12 3.25
N ARG A 515 39.29 3.74 4.50
CA ARG A 515 38.46 2.56 4.78
C ARG A 515 37.01 2.76 4.35
N ILE A 516 36.47 3.98 4.45
CA ILE A 516 35.17 4.32 3.85
C ILE A 516 35.21 4.14 2.33
N ALA A 517 36.33 4.48 1.69
CA ALA A 517 36.53 4.20 0.27
C ALA A 517 36.54 2.70 -0.02
N ASP A 518 37.19 1.89 0.82
CA ASP A 518 37.20 0.42 0.69
C ASP A 518 35.78 -0.17 0.79
N PHE A 519 34.99 0.33 1.73
CA PHE A 519 33.58 -0.04 1.86
C PHE A 519 32.74 0.39 0.64
N ALA A 520 32.93 1.60 0.14
CA ALA A 520 32.25 2.08 -1.06
C ALA A 520 32.65 1.24 -2.30
N CYS A 521 33.94 0.93 -2.47
CA CYS A 521 34.43 0.04 -3.52
C CYS A 521 33.84 -1.37 -3.42
N TRP A 522 33.65 -1.92 -2.21
CA TRP A 522 32.96 -3.21 -2.03
C TRP A 522 31.49 -3.12 -2.47
N THR A 523 30.77 -2.05 -2.11
CA THR A 523 29.39 -1.87 -2.60
C THR A 523 29.33 -1.68 -4.11
N ALA A 524 30.30 -0.98 -4.71
CA ALA A 524 30.41 -0.85 -6.16
C ALA A 524 30.70 -2.20 -6.81
N TRP A 525 31.60 -3.01 -6.25
CA TRP A 525 31.91 -4.35 -6.72
C TRP A 525 30.65 -5.23 -6.79
N MET A 526 29.90 -5.36 -5.69
CA MET A 526 28.69 -6.19 -5.71
C MET A 526 27.61 -5.62 -6.65
N SER A 527 27.65 -4.32 -6.97
CA SER A 527 26.68 -3.68 -7.86
C SER A 527 26.89 -3.96 -9.34
N HIS A 528 28.10 -4.38 -9.74
CA HIS A 528 28.46 -4.68 -11.14
C HIS A 528 28.88 -6.16 -11.35
N THR A 529 29.00 -6.95 -10.28
CA THR A 529 29.46 -8.34 -10.34
C THR A 529 28.28 -9.30 -10.33
N ASN A 530 28.19 -10.19 -11.31
CA ASN A 530 27.10 -11.14 -11.47
C ASN A 530 27.01 -12.09 -10.27
N ARG A 531 25.79 -12.30 -9.78
CA ARG A 531 25.52 -13.28 -8.73
C ARG A 531 25.85 -14.68 -9.24
N PRO A 532 26.35 -15.61 -8.40
CA PRO A 532 26.62 -16.98 -8.83
C PRO A 532 25.40 -17.64 -9.48
N GLY A 533 25.56 -18.16 -10.69
CA GLY A 533 24.49 -18.80 -11.46
C GLY A 533 23.46 -17.84 -12.06
N SER A 534 23.77 -16.53 -12.11
CA SER A 534 22.91 -15.47 -12.65
C SER A 534 23.60 -14.74 -13.81
N ASP A 535 22.80 -14.00 -14.58
CA ASP A 535 23.22 -13.10 -15.67
C ASP A 535 23.16 -11.62 -15.29
N HIS A 536 22.96 -11.33 -13.99
CA HIS A 536 22.86 -9.97 -13.44
C HIS A 536 23.56 -9.87 -12.07
N SER A 537 23.87 -8.65 -11.67
CA SER A 537 24.62 -8.34 -10.45
C SER A 537 23.85 -8.63 -9.16
N TYR A 538 24.54 -8.62 -8.02
CA TYR A 538 23.87 -8.81 -6.72
C TYR A 538 22.74 -7.80 -6.45
N THR A 539 22.81 -6.62 -7.06
CA THR A 539 21.86 -5.52 -6.91
C THR A 539 20.89 -5.41 -8.09
N ASN A 540 20.73 -6.48 -8.87
CA ASN A 540 19.89 -6.49 -10.08
C ASN A 540 20.31 -5.41 -11.09
N ASP A 541 21.62 -5.28 -11.30
CA ASP A 541 22.30 -4.31 -12.18
C ASP A 541 22.10 -2.84 -11.81
N TRP A 542 21.64 -2.53 -10.60
CA TRP A 542 21.60 -1.16 -10.11
C TRP A 542 22.95 -0.77 -9.48
N PRO A 543 23.48 0.46 -9.63
CA PRO A 543 22.89 1.62 -10.30
C PRO A 543 23.25 1.72 -11.78
N TYR A 544 22.47 2.50 -12.54
CA TYR A 544 22.80 2.83 -13.92
C TYR A 544 24.02 3.77 -13.99
N VAL A 545 25.17 3.24 -14.41
CA VAL A 545 26.39 4.01 -14.69
C VAL A 545 26.88 3.66 -16.11
N PRO A 546 26.88 4.62 -17.05
CA PRO A 546 27.26 4.34 -18.43
C PRO A 546 28.67 3.74 -18.60
N GLY A 547 28.73 2.61 -19.30
CA GLY A 547 29.96 1.89 -19.61
C GLY A 547 30.53 1.07 -18.45
N THR A 548 29.66 0.59 -17.54
CA THR A 548 29.99 -0.40 -16.50
C THR A 548 29.16 -1.68 -16.59
N GLY A 549 28.41 -1.90 -17.68
CA GLY A 549 27.57 -3.09 -17.88
C GLY A 549 26.16 -2.97 -17.27
N ASN A 550 26.00 -2.21 -16.18
CA ASN A 550 24.74 -2.03 -15.46
C ASN A 550 23.60 -1.46 -16.32
N ARG A 551 22.53 -2.23 -16.52
CA ARG A 551 21.31 -1.85 -17.25
C ARG A 551 20.07 -2.51 -16.62
N PRO A 552 18.84 -2.00 -16.83
CA PRO A 552 17.65 -2.68 -16.35
C PRO A 552 17.58 -4.12 -16.90
N THR A 553 17.51 -5.10 -16.00
CA THR A 553 17.40 -6.52 -16.37
C THR A 553 16.04 -6.84 -17.00
N GLY A 554 15.94 -8.00 -17.66
CA GLY A 554 14.67 -8.46 -18.25
C GLY A 554 13.53 -8.55 -17.22
N GLN A 555 13.83 -8.96 -15.99
CA GLN A 555 12.83 -9.03 -14.91
C GLN A 555 12.29 -7.64 -14.53
N VAL A 556 13.12 -6.59 -14.52
CA VAL A 556 12.69 -5.23 -14.18
C VAL A 556 11.62 -4.74 -15.17
N LEU A 557 11.80 -5.00 -16.46
CA LEU A 557 10.82 -4.64 -17.48
C LEU A 557 9.52 -5.47 -17.37
N VAL A 558 9.66 -6.79 -17.19
CA VAL A 558 8.51 -7.72 -17.09
C VAL A 558 7.65 -7.37 -15.88
N TRP A 559 8.26 -7.20 -14.71
CA TRP A 559 7.53 -6.90 -13.47
C TRP A 559 6.94 -5.50 -13.44
N SER A 560 7.58 -4.52 -14.09
CA SER A 560 6.96 -3.21 -14.33
C SER A 560 5.72 -3.27 -15.21
N THR A 561 5.64 -4.23 -16.14
CA THR A 561 4.44 -4.44 -16.96
C THR A 561 3.37 -5.16 -16.16
N ILE A 562 3.77 -6.17 -15.38
CA ILE A 562 2.86 -6.93 -14.52
C ILE A 562 2.24 -6.04 -13.44
N SER A 563 2.97 -5.11 -12.82
CA SER A 563 2.40 -4.19 -11.82
C SER A 563 1.23 -3.38 -12.39
N VAL A 564 1.34 -2.83 -13.60
CA VAL A 564 0.23 -2.10 -14.23
C VAL A 564 -1.00 -3.00 -14.41
N ILE A 565 -0.80 -4.26 -14.81
CA ILE A 565 -1.88 -5.24 -14.94
C ILE A 565 -2.49 -5.57 -13.57
N LEU A 566 -1.65 -5.80 -12.55
CA LEU A 566 -2.06 -6.08 -11.18
C LEU A 566 -2.83 -4.90 -10.56
N LEU A 567 -2.45 -3.66 -10.86
CA LEU A 567 -3.16 -2.48 -10.41
C LEU A 567 -4.57 -2.43 -10.98
N ILE A 568 -4.72 -2.66 -12.29
CA ILE A 568 -6.03 -2.65 -12.96
C ILE A 568 -6.90 -3.82 -12.46
N ALA A 569 -6.33 -5.02 -12.40
CA ALA A 569 -7.03 -6.21 -11.95
C ALA A 569 -7.38 -6.16 -10.46
N GLY A 570 -6.44 -5.73 -9.63
CA GLY A 570 -6.60 -5.55 -8.18
C GLY A 570 -7.62 -4.46 -7.85
N GLY A 571 -7.58 -3.32 -8.56
CA GLY A 571 -8.61 -2.29 -8.44
C GLY A 571 -10.00 -2.81 -8.83
N GLY A 572 -10.11 -3.53 -9.95
CA GLY A 572 -11.37 -4.15 -10.37
C GLY A 572 -11.90 -5.20 -9.38
N ALA A 573 -11.01 -6.06 -8.87
CA ALA A 573 -11.35 -7.05 -7.85
C ALA A 573 -11.76 -6.40 -6.53
N GLY A 574 -11.07 -5.33 -6.12
CA GLY A 574 -11.41 -4.54 -4.94
C GLY A 574 -12.80 -3.92 -5.06
N VAL A 575 -13.13 -3.28 -6.19
CA VAL A 575 -14.46 -2.68 -6.41
C VAL A 575 -15.55 -3.74 -6.41
N TRP A 576 -15.30 -4.89 -7.05
CA TRP A 576 -16.21 -6.03 -7.00
C TRP A 576 -16.42 -6.54 -5.57
N ALA A 577 -15.34 -6.70 -4.79
CA ALA A 577 -15.41 -7.14 -3.40
C ALA A 577 -16.17 -6.12 -2.54
N TYR A 578 -15.90 -4.83 -2.71
CA TYR A 578 -16.57 -3.74 -1.98
C TYR A 578 -18.09 -3.77 -2.19
N HIS A 579 -18.56 -3.93 -3.43
CA HIS A 579 -19.98 -4.05 -3.73
C HIS A 579 -20.60 -5.40 -3.32
N SER A 580 -19.83 -6.48 -3.37
CA SER A 580 -20.35 -7.82 -3.05
C SER A 580 -20.48 -8.07 -1.55
N LEU A 581 -19.67 -7.39 -0.73
CA LEU A 581 -19.65 -7.53 0.73
C LEU A 581 -20.60 -6.55 1.45
N ASP A 582 -21.29 -5.69 0.71
CA ASP A 582 -22.33 -4.77 1.19
C ASP A 582 -21.88 -3.98 2.43
N PHE A 583 -20.72 -3.31 2.32
CA PHE A 583 -20.21 -2.48 3.41
C PHE A 583 -21.12 -1.29 3.65
N ALA A 584 -21.55 -1.10 4.90
CA ALA A 584 -22.41 0.03 5.26
C ALA A 584 -21.71 1.36 4.98
N GLU A 585 -22.39 2.25 4.26
CA GLU A 585 -21.97 3.64 4.13
C GLU A 585 -22.37 4.41 5.42
N PRO A 586 -21.58 5.42 5.86
CA PRO A 586 -21.95 6.26 6.99
C PRO A 586 -23.36 6.84 6.80
N THR A 587 -24.21 6.71 7.83
CA THR A 587 -25.59 7.19 7.76
C THR A 587 -25.63 8.71 7.53
N THR A 588 -26.58 9.18 6.73
CA THR A 588 -26.83 10.62 6.48
C THR A 588 -27.91 11.20 7.40
N GLU A 589 -28.34 10.45 8.42
CA GLU A 589 -29.33 10.94 9.39
C GLU A 589 -28.70 11.92 10.37
N ILE A 590 -29.46 12.92 10.80
CA ILE A 590 -28.99 13.95 11.76
C ILE A 590 -28.91 13.28 13.14
N ILE A 591 -27.69 13.17 13.68
CA ILE A 591 -27.42 12.55 14.97
C ILE A 591 -27.18 13.63 16.04
N ASP A 592 -27.71 13.40 17.24
CA ASP A 592 -27.46 14.24 18.42
C ASP A 592 -26.08 13.91 19.01
N VAL A 593 -25.05 14.67 18.60
CA VAL A 593 -23.69 14.48 19.09
C VAL A 593 -23.54 15.18 20.45
N PRO A 594 -23.11 14.49 21.52
CA PRO A 594 -22.92 15.09 22.83
C PRO A 594 -22.03 16.33 22.78
N SER A 595 -22.40 17.38 23.49
CA SER A 595 -21.51 18.53 23.66
C SER A 595 -20.24 18.09 24.38
N PRO A 596 -19.05 18.58 24.00
CA PRO A 596 -17.83 18.28 24.75
C PRO A 596 -17.87 18.71 26.21
N ASP A 597 -18.76 19.63 26.60
CA ASP A 597 -18.96 19.98 28.01
C ASP A 597 -19.74 18.91 28.80
N ASP A 598 -20.43 17.99 28.12
CA ASP A 598 -21.17 16.87 28.69
C ASP A 598 -20.29 15.62 28.89
N VAL A 599 -19.07 15.62 28.35
CA VAL A 599 -18.11 14.51 28.47
C VAL A 599 -17.28 14.65 29.76
N SER A 600 -17.35 13.66 30.65
CA SER A 600 -16.49 13.57 31.84
C SER A 600 -15.04 13.28 31.43
N ILE A 601 -14.11 14.11 31.93
CA ILE A 601 -12.67 13.94 31.66
C ILE A 601 -11.97 13.32 32.87
N THR A 602 -11.29 12.18 32.66
CA THR A 602 -10.51 11.52 33.70
C THR A 602 -9.14 12.17 33.91
N PRO A 603 -8.50 12.00 35.08
CA PRO A 603 -7.12 12.46 35.31
C PRO A 603 -6.11 11.94 34.27
N THR A 604 -6.28 10.71 33.77
CA THR A 604 -5.43 10.12 32.73
C THR A 604 -5.62 10.82 31.38
N GLN A 605 -6.86 11.11 30.98
CA GLN A 605 -7.14 11.88 29.76
C GLN A 605 -6.52 13.28 29.84
N TYR A 606 -6.59 13.91 31.02
CA TYR A 606 -5.95 15.19 31.25
C TYR A 606 -4.41 15.10 31.15
N ALA A 607 -3.81 14.04 31.69
CA ALA A 607 -2.37 13.78 31.56
C ALA A 607 -1.96 13.50 30.10
N ALA A 608 -2.78 12.77 29.34
CA ALA A 608 -2.56 12.50 27.92
C ALA A 608 -2.64 13.78 27.07
N ALA A 609 -3.49 14.75 27.42
CA ALA A 609 -3.60 16.02 26.70
C ALA A 609 -2.29 16.85 26.70
N TRP A 610 -1.41 16.66 27.69
CA TRP A 610 -0.08 17.31 27.72
C TRP A 610 0.87 16.84 26.62
N TYR A 611 0.62 15.68 26.01
CA TYR A 611 1.41 15.19 24.88
C TYR A 611 1.23 16.08 23.65
N VAL A 612 0.06 16.72 23.49
CA VAL A 612 -0.28 17.53 22.31
C VAL A 612 0.63 18.76 22.14
N PRO A 613 0.80 19.66 23.13
CA PRO A 613 1.73 20.78 23.00
C PRO A 613 3.20 20.33 22.92
N VAL A 614 3.59 19.20 23.54
CA VAL A 614 4.94 18.64 23.40
C VAL A 614 5.18 18.21 21.96
N ALA A 615 4.26 17.46 21.36
CA ALA A 615 4.33 17.10 19.95
C ALA A 615 4.32 18.34 19.04
N GLY A 616 3.50 19.35 19.35
CA GLY A 616 3.51 20.62 18.64
C GLY A 616 4.88 21.32 18.68
N ALA A 617 5.59 21.26 19.81
CA ALA A 617 6.93 21.83 19.92
C ALA A 617 7.97 21.03 19.12
N LEU A 618 7.88 19.69 19.14
CA LEU A 618 8.72 18.82 18.33
C LEU A 618 8.48 19.04 16.82
N PHE A 619 7.23 19.21 16.39
CA PHE A 619 6.86 19.53 15.01
C PHE A 619 7.43 20.90 14.57
N ALA A 620 7.31 21.92 15.41
CA ALA A 620 7.91 23.23 15.12
C ALA A 620 9.44 23.14 14.99
N ALA A 621 10.12 22.42 15.89
CA ALA A 621 11.56 22.18 15.79
C ALA A 621 11.93 21.43 14.50
N GLN A 622 11.15 20.41 14.13
CA GLN A 622 11.33 19.63 12.91
C GLN A 622 11.21 20.48 11.65
N ALA A 623 10.19 21.34 11.57
CA ALA A 623 9.97 22.24 10.44
C ALA A 623 11.11 23.27 10.30
N LEU A 624 11.59 23.83 11.42
CA LEU A 624 12.71 24.77 11.43
C LEU A 624 14.02 24.11 10.97
N ILE A 625 14.31 22.89 11.43
CA ILE A 625 15.48 22.13 10.98
C ILE A 625 15.32 21.74 9.49
N GLY A 626 14.11 21.40 9.04
CA GLY A 626 13.83 21.14 7.63
C GLY A 626 14.13 22.33 6.74
N ALA A 627 13.74 23.54 7.18
CA ALA A 627 14.07 24.78 6.49
C ALA A 627 15.58 25.07 6.46
N LEU A 628 16.31 24.75 7.54
CA LEU A 628 17.77 24.82 7.56
C LEU A 628 18.40 23.87 6.54
N LEU A 629 17.91 22.63 6.44
CA LEU A 629 18.40 21.66 5.46
C LEU A 629 18.12 22.09 4.01
N ALA A 630 16.93 22.62 3.74
CA ALA A 630 16.60 23.20 2.45
C ALA A 630 17.54 24.37 2.10
N HIS A 631 17.84 25.22 3.07
CA HIS A 631 18.78 26.33 2.90
C HIS A 631 20.19 25.87 2.52
N TYR A 632 20.68 24.78 3.10
CA TYR A 632 22.01 24.28 2.77
C TYR A 632 22.18 23.87 1.30
N TYR A 633 21.12 23.50 0.57
CA TYR A 633 21.21 23.25 -0.87
C TYR A 633 21.47 24.52 -1.71
N VAL A 634 21.17 25.68 -1.14
CA VAL A 634 21.40 27.01 -1.75
C VAL A 634 22.71 27.61 -1.26
N GLU A 635 22.97 27.54 0.04
CA GLU A 635 24.18 28.07 0.68
C GLU A 635 24.84 26.97 1.51
N ARG A 636 25.71 26.19 0.87
CA ARG A 636 26.32 24.99 1.46
C ARG A 636 27.26 25.26 2.65
N THR A 637 27.81 26.47 2.75
CA THR A 637 28.80 26.86 3.77
C THR A 637 28.30 27.93 4.73
N GLY A 638 27.03 28.33 4.65
CA GLY A 638 26.54 29.48 5.41
C GLY A 638 25.04 29.47 5.66
N PHE A 639 24.55 30.55 6.26
CA PHE A 639 23.14 30.74 6.57
C PHE A 639 22.77 32.22 6.53
N TYR A 640 22.40 32.72 5.35
CA TYR A 640 22.01 34.10 5.06
C TYR A 640 23.03 35.16 5.49
N GLY A 641 24.32 34.80 5.64
CA GLY A 641 25.33 35.64 6.28
C GLY A 641 25.07 35.99 7.76
N ILE A 642 24.04 35.41 8.39
CA ILE A 642 23.68 35.64 9.79
C ILE A 642 24.74 35.02 10.71
N GLY A 643 25.26 33.85 10.35
CA GLY A 643 26.36 33.21 11.08
C GLY A 643 27.58 34.11 11.17
N ASP A 644 27.98 34.72 10.05
CA ASP A 644 29.09 35.67 10.00
C ASP A 644 28.82 36.93 10.82
N ALA A 645 27.58 37.45 10.76
CA ALA A 645 27.18 38.65 11.50
C ALA A 645 27.16 38.44 13.03
N LEU A 646 26.82 37.23 13.48
CA LEU A 646 26.75 36.86 14.90
C LEU A 646 28.05 36.23 15.43
N GLY A 647 29.01 35.94 14.55
CA GLY A 647 30.22 35.19 14.89
C GLY A 647 29.94 33.73 15.30
N ILE A 648 28.86 33.14 14.77
CA ILE A 648 28.44 31.76 15.04
C ILE A 648 28.58 30.96 13.75
N ASP A 649 29.45 29.96 13.74
CA ASP A 649 29.52 28.99 12.64
C ASP A 649 28.39 27.96 12.79
N ILE A 650 27.26 28.25 12.14
CA ILE A 650 26.06 27.41 12.16
C ILE A 650 26.35 26.04 11.52
N VAL A 651 27.19 26.00 10.47
CA VAL A 651 27.55 24.76 9.77
C VAL A 651 28.38 23.84 10.67
N SER A 652 29.28 24.40 11.48
CA SER A 652 30.01 23.61 12.49
C SER A 652 29.11 23.15 13.63
N LEU A 653 28.14 23.96 14.06
CA LEU A 653 27.27 23.62 15.20
C LEU A 653 26.21 22.57 14.83
N VAL A 654 25.58 22.76 13.67
CA VAL A 654 24.52 21.91 13.11
C VAL A 654 24.85 21.62 11.64
N PRO A 655 25.83 20.73 11.38
CA PRO A 655 26.13 20.32 10.01
C PRO A 655 24.93 19.61 9.37
N PHE A 656 24.92 19.57 8.03
CA PHE A 656 23.82 18.97 7.27
C PHE A 656 23.44 17.57 7.78
N SER A 657 24.42 16.68 7.99
CA SER A 657 24.16 15.31 8.44
C SER A 657 23.48 15.24 9.81
N LEU A 658 23.85 16.13 10.74
CA LEU A 658 23.20 16.23 12.05
C LEU A 658 21.78 16.78 11.93
N GLY A 659 21.61 17.87 11.17
CA GLY A 659 20.30 18.47 10.94
C GLY A 659 19.35 17.47 10.31
N ARG A 660 19.81 16.67 9.35
CA ARG A 660 19.00 15.64 8.70
C ARG A 660 18.60 14.54 9.67
N ALA A 661 19.54 14.03 10.46
CA ALA A 661 19.24 13.04 11.50
C ALA A 661 18.15 13.56 12.45
N TRP A 662 18.25 14.80 12.93
CA TRP A 662 17.22 15.40 13.79
C TRP A 662 15.89 15.60 13.07
N HIS A 663 15.89 16.08 11.83
CA HIS A 663 14.67 16.33 11.07
C HIS A 663 13.85 15.05 10.84
N VAL A 664 14.51 13.97 10.41
CA VAL A 664 13.87 12.67 10.16
C VAL A 664 13.35 12.05 11.45
N ASN A 665 14.19 11.99 12.50
CA ASN A 665 13.78 11.44 13.80
C ASN A 665 12.66 12.25 14.44
N LEU A 666 12.71 13.59 14.38
CA LEU A 666 11.61 14.40 14.90
C LEU A 666 10.31 14.15 14.16
N GLY A 667 10.37 13.99 12.83
CA GLY A 667 9.22 13.67 11.98
C GLY A 667 8.49 12.43 12.47
N ILE A 668 9.25 11.41 12.86
CA ILE A 668 8.72 10.21 13.51
C ILE A 668 8.18 10.52 14.91
N LEU A 669 9.00 11.14 15.76
CA LEU A 669 8.72 11.30 17.19
C LEU A 669 7.45 12.12 17.48
N TRP A 670 7.22 13.23 16.79
CA TRP A 670 6.05 14.08 17.09
C TRP A 670 4.74 13.41 16.65
N ILE A 671 4.76 12.72 15.50
CA ILE A 671 3.63 11.95 14.99
C ILE A 671 3.30 10.84 16.00
N THR A 672 4.29 10.03 16.38
CA THR A 672 4.12 8.99 17.41
C THR A 672 3.65 9.55 18.73
N THR A 673 4.14 10.70 19.17
CA THR A 673 3.71 11.32 20.44
C THR A 673 2.21 11.61 20.46
N LEU A 674 1.62 12.07 19.35
CA LEU A 674 0.18 12.29 19.24
C LEU A 674 -0.60 10.97 19.17
N TRP A 675 -0.05 9.93 18.54
CA TRP A 675 -0.64 8.59 18.54
C TRP A 675 -0.67 7.98 19.95
N LEU A 676 0.45 8.08 20.68
CA LEU A 676 0.52 7.61 22.06
C LEU A 676 -0.47 8.37 22.94
N ALA A 677 -0.64 9.68 22.71
CA ALA A 677 -1.66 10.48 23.38
C ALA A 677 -3.06 9.93 23.13
N GLY A 678 -3.39 9.64 21.87
CA GLY A 678 -4.69 9.06 21.49
C GLY A 678 -4.99 7.75 22.20
N GLY A 679 -4.07 6.78 22.17
CA GLY A 679 -4.31 5.48 22.81
C GLY A 679 -4.44 5.56 24.34
N LEU A 680 -3.83 6.55 25.00
CA LEU A 680 -4.02 6.81 26.43
C LEU A 680 -5.32 7.57 26.72
N PHE A 681 -5.80 8.37 25.77
CA PHE A 681 -6.97 9.24 25.92
C PHE A 681 -8.30 8.54 25.61
N LEU A 682 -8.36 7.79 24.51
CA LEU A 682 -9.60 7.22 23.97
C LEU A 682 -10.29 6.22 24.91
N PRO A 683 -9.60 5.31 25.64
CA PRO A 683 -10.27 4.40 26.55
C PRO A 683 -11.12 5.09 27.63
N GLY A 684 -10.73 6.30 28.05
CA GLY A 684 -11.49 7.09 29.04
C GLY A 684 -12.82 7.64 28.51
N LEU A 685 -13.06 7.63 27.20
CA LEU A 685 -14.37 8.02 26.64
C LEU A 685 -15.46 6.98 26.92
N PHE A 686 -15.06 5.75 27.27
CA PHE A 686 -15.97 4.64 27.55
C PHE A 686 -16.05 4.30 29.05
N SER A 687 -15.32 5.02 29.91
CA SER A 687 -15.25 4.75 31.35
C SER A 687 -15.01 6.03 32.14
N ASP A 688 -15.84 6.28 33.16
CA ASP A 688 -15.69 7.40 34.10
C ASP A 688 -14.59 7.18 35.16
N ARG A 689 -13.82 6.08 35.08
CA ARG A 689 -12.85 5.68 36.11
C ARG A 689 -11.53 5.27 35.51
N ASP A 690 -10.46 5.71 36.17
CA ASP A 690 -9.09 5.33 35.85
C ASP A 690 -8.58 4.18 36.75
N PRO A 691 -7.71 3.30 36.22
CA PRO A 691 -6.90 2.40 37.05
C PRO A 691 -6.04 3.16 38.07
N PRO A 692 -5.70 2.56 39.23
CA PRO A 692 -4.77 3.19 40.19
C PRO A 692 -3.42 3.54 39.55
N TRP A 693 -2.90 4.74 39.79
CA TRP A 693 -1.63 5.23 39.22
C TRP A 693 -1.58 5.41 37.69
N GLN A 694 -2.72 5.45 37.00
CA GLN A 694 -2.75 5.56 35.54
C GLN A 694 -2.31 6.95 35.04
N ALA A 695 -2.75 8.03 35.70
CA ALA A 695 -2.36 9.39 35.36
C ALA A 695 -0.87 9.66 35.66
N GLU A 696 -0.36 9.14 36.79
CA GLU A 696 1.05 9.23 37.14
C GLU A 696 1.91 8.43 36.16
N GLY A 697 1.48 7.22 35.78
CA GLY A 697 2.15 6.41 34.76
C GLY A 697 2.19 7.11 33.39
N THR A 698 1.08 7.72 32.99
CA THR A 698 0.97 8.51 31.74
C THR A 698 1.90 9.73 31.76
N THR A 699 2.01 10.42 32.90
CA THR A 699 2.92 11.57 33.06
C THR A 699 4.38 11.13 33.09
N ALA A 700 4.68 10.03 33.78
CA ALA A 700 6.03 9.45 33.84
C ALA A 700 6.50 8.99 32.46
N LEU A 701 5.63 8.37 31.67
CA LEU A 701 5.92 7.96 30.30
C LEU A 701 6.30 9.18 29.43
N LEU A 702 5.57 10.29 29.53
CA LEU A 702 5.91 11.52 28.81
C LEU A 702 7.30 12.02 29.19
N GLY A 703 7.61 12.02 30.49
CA GLY A 703 8.93 12.38 31.00
C GLY A 703 10.04 11.49 30.47
N VAL A 704 9.81 10.17 30.40
CA VAL A 704 10.75 9.20 29.82
C VAL A 704 10.97 9.45 28.33
N LEU A 705 9.91 9.69 27.56
CA LEU A 705 10.01 9.98 26.12
C LEU A 705 10.79 11.28 25.85
N VAL A 706 10.53 12.34 26.62
CA VAL A 706 11.27 13.60 26.51
C VAL A 706 12.74 13.41 26.88
N PHE A 707 13.02 12.72 27.99
CA PHE A 707 14.39 12.42 28.42
C PHE A 707 15.15 11.59 27.38
N ALA A 708 14.53 10.53 26.85
CA ALA A 708 15.12 9.69 25.83
C ALA A 708 15.40 10.47 24.54
N THR A 709 14.47 11.33 24.11
CA THR A 709 14.62 12.17 22.91
C THR A 709 15.79 13.15 23.04
N VAL A 710 15.84 13.92 24.15
CA VAL A 710 16.93 14.87 24.41
C VAL A 710 18.27 14.16 24.53
N GLY A 711 18.29 13.02 25.24
CA GLY A 711 19.47 12.19 25.40
C GLY A 711 19.98 11.64 24.06
N ALA A 712 19.08 11.10 23.24
CA ALA A 712 19.40 10.59 21.91
C ALA A 712 20.00 11.66 21.00
N PHE A 713 19.39 12.84 20.92
CA PHE A 713 19.87 13.91 20.06
C PHE A 713 21.18 14.52 20.55
N THR A 714 21.35 14.62 21.87
CA THR A 714 22.64 15.00 22.48
C THR A 714 23.70 13.95 22.15
N GLY A 715 23.32 12.67 22.18
CA GLY A 715 24.16 11.55 21.78
C GLY A 715 24.65 11.68 20.34
N VAL A 716 23.73 11.82 19.39
CA VAL A 716 24.06 12.04 17.96
C VAL A 716 24.96 13.26 17.79
N TRP A 717 24.64 14.39 18.46
CA TRP A 717 25.47 15.61 18.42
C TRP A 717 26.90 15.37 18.91
N LEU A 718 27.06 14.69 20.06
CA LEU A 718 28.38 14.33 20.61
C LEU A 718 29.13 13.36 19.70
N GLY A 719 28.42 12.41 19.07
CA GLY A 719 28.96 11.46 18.10
C GLY A 719 29.50 12.15 16.85
N THR A 720 28.70 13.00 16.21
CA THR A 720 29.12 13.80 15.04
C THR A 720 30.32 14.69 15.38
N HIS A 721 30.37 15.24 16.60
CA HIS A 721 31.50 16.03 17.11
C HIS A 721 32.70 15.19 17.63
N GLY A 722 32.63 13.86 17.51
CA GLY A 722 33.74 12.93 17.81
C GLY A 722 34.08 12.86 19.28
N LYS A 723 33.13 13.20 20.15
CA LYS A 723 33.31 13.16 21.61
C LYS A 723 33.13 11.75 22.19
N LEU A 724 32.61 10.81 21.40
CA LEU A 724 32.31 9.44 21.80
C LEU A 724 33.33 8.41 21.28
N GLY A 725 34.52 8.87 20.85
CA GLY A 725 35.56 8.01 20.29
C GLY A 725 35.29 7.60 18.85
N SER A 726 36.21 6.83 18.29
CA SER A 726 36.08 6.22 16.97
C SER A 726 35.73 4.72 17.06
N PRO A 727 35.33 4.08 15.94
CA PRO A 727 35.06 2.64 15.93
C PRO A 727 36.21 1.74 16.38
N GLU A 728 37.46 2.23 16.34
CA GLU A 728 38.64 1.51 16.85
C GLU A 728 38.82 1.67 18.36
N ASP A 729 38.31 2.75 18.94
CA ASP A 729 38.45 3.06 20.37
C ASP A 729 37.44 2.30 21.24
N GLY A 730 36.33 1.85 20.64
CA GLY A 730 35.28 1.06 21.28
C GLY A 730 33.87 1.43 20.80
N ASP A 731 32.87 0.90 21.48
CA ASP A 731 31.47 0.91 21.00
C ASP A 731 30.63 2.10 21.49
N LEU A 732 31.25 3.08 22.16
CA LEU A 732 30.51 4.22 22.74
C LEU A 732 29.78 5.07 21.69
N TRP A 733 30.36 5.21 20.49
CA TRP A 733 29.73 5.91 19.38
C TRP A 733 28.42 5.24 18.95
N TRP A 734 28.37 3.90 18.95
CA TRP A 734 27.19 3.11 18.57
C TRP A 734 26.17 3.04 19.70
N LEU A 735 26.61 2.90 20.95
CA LEU A 735 25.73 2.76 22.11
C LEU A 735 25.03 4.08 22.48
N LEU A 736 25.78 5.18 22.55
CA LEU A 736 25.28 6.47 23.03
C LEU A 736 25.15 7.51 21.93
N GLY A 737 25.91 7.37 20.84
CA GLY A 737 26.02 8.36 19.78
C GLY A 737 24.99 8.16 18.68
N SER A 738 25.48 7.70 17.52
CA SER A 738 24.66 7.45 16.36
C SER A 738 24.98 6.11 15.72
N GLU A 739 23.95 5.40 15.26
CA GLU A 739 24.12 4.20 14.43
C GLU A 739 24.30 4.51 12.94
N GLY A 740 24.13 5.78 12.54
CA GLY A 740 24.40 6.22 11.17
C GLY A 740 23.47 5.63 10.10
N LEU A 741 22.32 5.08 10.50
CA LEU A 741 21.29 4.55 9.60
C LEU A 741 20.11 5.51 9.59
N GLU A 742 19.67 5.91 8.39
CA GLU A 742 18.51 6.76 8.22
C GLU A 742 17.26 6.19 8.94
N TYR A 743 16.48 7.06 9.59
CA TYR A 743 15.32 6.77 10.46
C TYR A 743 15.66 6.10 11.81
N LEU A 744 16.81 5.43 11.93
CA LEU A 744 17.24 4.69 13.13
C LEU A 744 18.60 5.18 13.65
N GLU A 745 18.85 6.47 13.54
CA GLU A 745 20.14 7.11 13.76
C GLU A 745 20.55 7.10 15.22
N VAL A 746 19.61 7.07 16.15
CA VAL A 746 19.90 7.21 17.58
C VAL A 746 20.64 5.98 18.13
N GLY A 747 21.60 6.21 19.01
CA GLY A 747 22.42 5.15 19.60
C GLY A 747 21.60 4.03 20.27
N ARG A 748 22.18 2.83 20.33
CA ARG A 748 21.51 1.59 20.75
C ARG A 748 20.83 1.69 22.12
N LEU A 749 21.46 2.36 23.09
CA LEU A 749 20.90 2.52 24.43
C LEU A 749 19.56 3.28 24.39
N TRP A 750 19.49 4.32 23.56
CA TRP A 750 18.28 5.13 23.41
C TRP A 750 17.17 4.35 22.70
N LYS A 751 17.50 3.52 21.70
CA LYS A 751 16.53 2.62 21.07
C LYS A 751 15.96 1.61 22.06
N VAL A 752 16.80 1.00 22.90
CA VAL A 752 16.31 0.10 23.98
C VAL A 752 15.41 0.86 24.96
N GLY A 753 15.76 2.09 25.31
CA GLY A 753 14.91 2.96 26.14
C GLY A 753 13.55 3.26 25.50
N LEU A 754 13.51 3.58 24.21
CA LEU A 754 12.29 3.80 23.44
C LEU A 754 11.42 2.53 23.34
N LEU A 755 12.04 1.36 23.11
CA LEU A 755 11.34 0.08 23.13
C LEU A 755 10.67 -0.17 24.49
N GLY A 756 11.40 0.11 25.58
CA GLY A 756 10.84 0.06 26.93
C GLY A 756 9.68 1.03 27.14
N ALA A 757 9.76 2.25 26.58
CA ALA A 757 8.68 3.23 26.63
C ALA A 757 7.44 2.76 25.85
N PHE A 758 7.59 2.17 24.65
CA PHE A 758 6.47 1.61 23.88
C PHE A 758 5.83 0.41 24.58
N ALA A 759 6.62 -0.48 25.19
CA ALA A 759 6.11 -1.57 26.00
C ALA A 759 5.33 -1.05 27.24
N GLY A 760 5.88 -0.03 27.91
CA GLY A 760 5.22 0.65 29.03
C GLY A 760 3.91 1.32 28.63
N TRP A 761 3.88 1.98 27.48
CA TRP A 761 2.66 2.55 26.89
C TRP A 761 1.62 1.47 26.62
N THR A 762 2.01 0.38 25.95
CA THR A 762 1.11 -0.73 25.62
C THR A 762 0.47 -1.30 26.89
N TRP A 763 1.28 -1.45 27.94
CA TRP A 763 0.81 -1.89 29.24
C TRP A 763 -0.19 -0.91 29.89
N LEU A 764 0.04 0.40 29.79
CA LEU A 764 -0.90 1.42 30.29
C LEU A 764 -2.24 1.36 29.53
N VAL A 765 -2.21 1.33 28.19
CA VAL A 765 -3.44 1.24 27.38
C VAL A 765 -4.21 -0.03 27.72
N LEU A 766 -3.53 -1.18 27.76
CA LEU A 766 -4.14 -2.47 28.11
C LEU A 766 -4.79 -2.45 29.49
N ARG A 767 -4.24 -1.71 30.46
CA ARG A 767 -4.84 -1.55 31.78
C ARG A 767 -6.14 -0.77 31.77
N SER A 768 -6.22 0.29 30.96
CA SER A 768 -7.46 1.05 30.79
C SER A 768 -8.52 0.22 30.06
N VAL A 769 -8.13 -0.42 28.96
CA VAL A 769 -9.02 -1.24 28.13
C VAL A 769 -9.59 -2.43 28.91
N ARG A 770 -8.81 -3.09 29.78
CA ARG A 770 -9.30 -4.19 30.63
C ARG A 770 -10.42 -3.80 31.61
N GLN A 771 -10.69 -2.51 31.81
CA GLN A 771 -11.83 -2.07 32.61
C GLN A 771 -13.12 -1.96 31.80
N LEU A 772 -13.02 -1.96 30.47
CA LEU A 772 -14.15 -1.96 29.57
C LEU A 772 -14.77 -3.36 29.55
N ASP A 773 -16.10 -3.42 29.57
CA ASP A 773 -16.85 -4.67 29.47
C ASP A 773 -16.96 -5.08 27.98
N GLU A 774 -15.82 -5.43 27.37
CA GLU A 774 -15.74 -5.87 25.98
C GLU A 774 -14.99 -7.21 25.84
N PRO A 775 -15.31 -8.02 24.81
CA PRO A 775 -14.56 -9.24 24.54
C PRO A 775 -13.10 -8.92 24.13
N LEU A 776 -12.23 -9.93 24.17
CA LEU A 776 -10.83 -9.80 23.71
C LEU A 776 -10.70 -9.44 22.22
N THR A 777 -11.77 -9.64 21.44
CA THR A 777 -11.90 -9.23 20.03
C THR A 777 -12.57 -7.85 19.88
N GLY A 778 -12.90 -7.20 21.00
CA GLY A 778 -13.51 -5.87 21.03
C GLY A 778 -12.55 -4.78 20.55
N LEU A 779 -13.12 -3.61 20.28
CA LEU A 779 -12.43 -2.53 19.59
C LEU A 779 -11.30 -1.91 20.43
N GLY A 780 -11.46 -1.82 21.76
CA GLY A 780 -10.40 -1.33 22.65
C GLY A 780 -9.22 -2.31 22.75
N HIS A 781 -9.50 -3.61 22.81
CA HIS A 781 -8.49 -4.66 22.74
C HIS A 781 -7.77 -4.67 21.39
N PHE A 782 -8.52 -4.56 20.28
CA PHE A 782 -7.94 -4.43 18.95
C PHE A 782 -7.02 -3.22 18.85
N MET A 783 -7.44 -2.05 19.35
CA MET A 783 -6.60 -0.85 19.42
C MET A 783 -5.33 -1.08 20.25
N THR A 784 -5.41 -1.87 21.32
CA THR A 784 -4.24 -2.24 22.14
C THR A 784 -3.30 -3.18 21.39
N TYR A 785 -3.80 -4.16 20.64
CA TYR A 785 -2.96 -5.06 19.85
C TYR A 785 -2.32 -4.35 18.66
N ALA A 786 -3.11 -3.55 17.94
CA ALA A 786 -2.64 -2.70 16.84
C ALA A 786 -1.57 -1.73 17.35
N GLY A 787 -1.86 -0.97 18.40
CA GLY A 787 -0.88 -0.05 19.00
C GLY A 787 0.32 -0.77 19.62
N GLY A 788 0.12 -1.92 20.26
CA GLY A 788 1.18 -2.71 20.87
C GLY A 788 2.15 -3.32 19.85
N SER A 789 1.68 -3.54 18.62
CA SER A 789 2.54 -4.00 17.52
C SER A 789 3.64 -2.98 17.15
N ILE A 790 3.49 -1.70 17.51
CA ILE A 790 4.57 -0.67 17.42
C ILE A 790 5.82 -1.15 18.15
N ALA A 791 5.67 -1.66 19.38
CA ALA A 791 6.80 -2.16 20.17
C ALA A 791 7.39 -3.43 19.54
N LEU A 792 6.55 -4.32 19.02
CA LEU A 792 6.99 -5.57 18.38
C LEU A 792 7.80 -5.30 17.11
N MET A 793 7.30 -4.45 16.20
CA MET A 793 8.01 -4.10 14.97
C MET A 793 9.27 -3.31 15.26
N PHE A 794 9.25 -2.39 16.23
CA PHE A 794 10.46 -1.66 16.64
C PHE A 794 11.55 -2.58 17.22
N ALA A 795 11.19 -3.75 17.76
CA ALA A 795 12.16 -4.75 18.20
C ALA A 795 13.03 -5.29 17.06
N ALA A 796 12.59 -5.24 15.80
CA ALA A 796 13.41 -5.60 14.64
C ALA A 796 14.67 -4.72 14.53
N SER A 797 14.65 -3.50 15.08
CA SER A 797 15.84 -2.65 15.16
C SER A 797 16.97 -3.29 15.96
N MET A 798 16.68 -4.31 16.78
CA MET A 798 17.64 -5.07 17.60
C MET A 798 18.33 -6.22 16.87
N LEU A 799 17.92 -6.53 15.63
CA LEU A 799 18.35 -7.72 14.89
C LEU A 799 19.57 -7.46 13.97
N TYR A 800 20.18 -6.28 14.06
CA TYR A 800 21.41 -5.94 13.36
C TYR A 800 22.40 -5.20 14.27
N THR A 801 23.69 -5.34 13.96
CA THR A 801 24.81 -4.63 14.59
C THR A 801 25.66 -3.94 13.51
N PRO A 802 26.64 -3.10 13.88
CA PRO A 802 27.55 -2.49 12.91
C PRO A 802 28.30 -3.52 12.04
N GLU A 803 28.54 -4.73 12.54
CA GLU A 803 29.22 -5.84 11.86
C GLU A 803 28.32 -6.60 10.85
N THR A 804 27.00 -6.52 10.99
CA THR A 804 26.07 -7.21 10.08
C THR A 804 26.30 -6.78 8.63
N ASN A 805 26.13 -7.67 7.64
CA ASN A 805 26.24 -7.28 6.23
C ASN A 805 25.31 -6.08 5.91
N MET A 806 25.72 -5.14 5.04
CA MET A 806 24.91 -3.96 4.73
C MET A 806 23.55 -4.32 4.11
N ALA A 807 23.49 -5.32 3.22
CA ALA A 807 22.22 -5.77 2.62
C ALA A 807 21.23 -6.31 3.67
N VAL A 808 21.74 -7.07 4.65
CA VAL A 808 20.94 -7.60 5.77
C VAL A 808 20.58 -6.51 6.78
N THR A 809 21.45 -5.51 6.96
CA THR A 809 21.14 -4.32 7.77
C THR A 809 19.95 -3.57 7.16
N GLU A 810 19.94 -3.39 5.85
CA GLU A 810 18.84 -2.75 5.11
C GLU A 810 17.54 -3.55 5.22
N PHE A 811 17.59 -4.89 5.12
CA PHE A 811 16.41 -5.74 5.34
C PHE A 811 15.73 -5.43 6.68
N TRP A 812 16.47 -5.49 7.80
CA TRP A 812 15.90 -5.23 9.12
C TRP A 812 15.56 -3.76 9.36
N ARG A 813 16.26 -2.83 8.70
CA ARG A 813 15.95 -1.40 8.78
C ARG A 813 14.54 -1.13 8.24
N TRP A 814 14.19 -1.70 7.09
CA TRP A 814 12.87 -1.49 6.46
C TRP A 814 11.72 -2.17 7.19
N TRP A 815 11.96 -3.24 7.96
CA TRP A 815 10.94 -3.74 8.92
C TRP A 815 10.51 -2.66 9.92
N VAL A 816 11.43 -1.80 10.35
CA VAL A 816 11.12 -0.74 11.32
C VAL A 816 10.66 0.54 10.63
N VAL A 817 10.99 0.78 9.37
CA VAL A 817 10.57 1.99 8.67
C VAL A 817 9.24 1.76 7.97
N HIS A 818 9.18 0.81 7.05
CA HIS A 818 8.00 0.57 6.23
C HIS A 818 6.90 -0.15 7.04
N MET A 819 7.16 -1.33 7.62
CA MET A 819 6.08 -2.06 8.33
C MET A 819 5.57 -1.31 9.57
N TRP A 820 6.40 -0.48 10.19
CA TRP A 820 6.00 0.32 11.35
C TRP A 820 5.17 1.55 10.94
N VAL A 821 5.61 2.32 9.93
CA VAL A 821 4.88 3.51 9.48
C VAL A 821 3.64 3.13 8.67
N GLU A 822 3.79 2.25 7.69
CA GLU A 822 2.74 1.94 6.71
C GLU A 822 1.88 0.74 7.15
N GLY A 823 2.45 -0.22 7.90
CA GLY A 823 1.66 -1.32 8.47
C GLY A 823 0.92 -0.95 9.75
N VAL A 824 1.63 -0.45 10.77
CA VAL A 824 1.04 -0.29 12.13
C VAL A 824 0.19 0.97 12.28
N PHE A 825 0.61 2.10 11.71
CA PHE A 825 -0.20 3.33 11.83
C PHE A 825 -1.52 3.19 11.08
N GLU A 826 -1.57 2.58 9.90
CA GLU A 826 -2.84 2.39 9.18
C GLU A 826 -3.84 1.52 9.97
N PHE A 827 -3.38 0.41 10.58
CA PHE A 827 -4.26 -0.39 11.44
C PHE A 827 -4.78 0.40 12.64
N PHE A 828 -3.91 1.16 13.29
CA PHE A 828 -4.28 1.96 14.45
C PHE A 828 -5.23 3.10 14.07
N VAL A 829 -5.04 3.71 12.90
CA VAL A 829 -5.91 4.74 12.33
C VAL A 829 -7.31 4.21 12.08
N THR A 830 -7.41 3.08 11.38
CA THR A 830 -8.69 2.43 11.12
C THR A 830 -9.40 2.10 12.44
N ALA A 831 -8.66 1.66 13.47
CA ALA A 831 -9.20 1.46 14.81
C ALA A 831 -9.72 2.76 15.43
N VAL A 832 -8.91 3.83 15.46
CA VAL A 832 -9.24 5.11 16.10
C VAL A 832 -10.40 5.82 15.41
N ILE A 833 -10.42 5.88 14.07
CA ILE A 833 -11.53 6.46 13.31
C ILE A 833 -12.80 5.69 13.62
N SER A 834 -12.75 4.36 13.66
CA SER A 834 -13.91 3.55 13.97
C SER A 834 -14.39 3.71 15.41
N VAL A 835 -13.46 3.80 16.38
CA VAL A 835 -13.78 4.13 17.78
C VAL A 835 -14.50 5.48 17.85
N ALA A 836 -13.99 6.49 17.15
CA ALA A 836 -14.57 7.81 17.14
C ALA A 836 -15.98 7.81 16.52
N LEU A 837 -16.16 7.17 15.35
CA LEU A 837 -17.44 7.10 14.66
C LEU A 837 -18.50 6.32 15.46
N VAL A 838 -18.11 5.19 16.06
CA VAL A 838 -19.00 4.41 16.95
C VAL A 838 -19.34 5.20 18.21
N SER A 839 -18.37 5.92 18.81
CA SER A 839 -18.64 6.75 20.00
C SER A 839 -19.57 7.93 19.76
N MET A 840 -19.75 8.33 18.49
CA MET A 840 -20.65 9.39 18.06
C MET A 840 -21.98 8.86 17.49
N ASP A 841 -22.24 7.55 17.63
CA ASP A 841 -23.40 6.85 17.06
C ASP A 841 -23.56 6.99 15.52
N LEU A 842 -22.48 7.34 14.79
CA LEU A 842 -22.51 7.53 13.33
C LEU A 842 -22.51 6.22 12.53
N LEU A 843 -22.04 5.14 13.15
CA LEU A 843 -21.98 3.80 12.58
C LEU A 843 -22.37 2.77 13.64
N GLU A 844 -23.19 1.81 13.25
CA GLU A 844 -23.42 0.64 14.09
C GLU A 844 -22.11 -0.14 14.27
N ARG A 845 -21.88 -0.61 15.50
CA ARG A 845 -20.67 -1.35 15.87
C ARG A 845 -20.40 -2.54 14.94
N ALA A 846 -21.43 -3.29 14.55
CA ALA A 846 -21.29 -4.50 13.73
C ALA A 846 -20.78 -4.19 12.31
N ASP A 847 -21.21 -3.06 11.73
CA ASP A 847 -20.80 -2.67 10.38
C ASP A 847 -19.44 -1.99 10.38
N ALA A 848 -19.13 -1.21 11.42
CA ALA A 848 -17.78 -0.71 11.66
C ALA A 848 -16.78 -1.87 11.78
N GLU A 849 -17.10 -2.90 12.57
CA GLU A 849 -16.25 -4.09 12.71
C GLU A 849 -16.01 -4.79 11.36
N LYS A 850 -17.04 -5.03 10.54
CA LYS A 850 -16.87 -5.65 9.20
C LYS A 850 -15.96 -4.85 8.28
N ALA A 851 -16.16 -3.53 8.20
CA ALA A 851 -15.35 -2.66 7.35
C ALA A 851 -13.88 -2.64 7.80
N ILE A 852 -13.64 -2.54 9.12
CA ILE A 852 -12.30 -2.62 9.71
C ILE A 852 -11.63 -3.95 9.37
N PHE A 853 -12.33 -5.08 9.56
CA PHE A 853 -11.75 -6.39 9.27
C PHE A 853 -11.30 -6.51 7.82
N PHE A 854 -12.09 -5.99 6.87
CA PHE A 854 -11.72 -5.97 5.46
C PHE A 854 -10.53 -5.05 5.19
N GLU A 855 -10.56 -3.81 5.68
CA GLU A 855 -9.46 -2.85 5.51
C GLU A 855 -8.16 -3.42 6.07
N VAL A 856 -8.17 -3.87 7.32
CA VAL A 856 -7.01 -4.49 8.00
C VAL A 856 -6.52 -5.72 7.25
N PHE A 857 -7.44 -6.57 6.74
CA PHE A 857 -7.05 -7.72 5.94
C PHE A 857 -6.33 -7.31 4.66
N THR A 858 -6.88 -6.35 3.91
CA THR A 858 -6.30 -5.90 2.63
C THR A 858 -4.96 -5.18 2.82
N ILE A 859 -4.84 -4.32 3.83
CA ILE A 859 -3.59 -3.66 4.21
C ILE A 859 -2.56 -4.71 4.62
N MET A 860 -2.92 -5.69 5.46
CA MET A 860 -1.99 -6.73 5.90
C MET A 860 -1.57 -7.69 4.77
N ALA A 861 -2.49 -7.98 3.86
CA ALA A 861 -2.22 -8.88 2.73
C ALA A 861 -1.24 -8.26 1.74
N ALA A 862 -1.22 -6.93 1.62
CA ALA A 862 -0.34 -6.19 0.73
C ALA A 862 0.92 -5.68 1.46
N GLY A 863 0.74 -4.85 2.49
CA GLY A 863 1.79 -4.07 3.16
C GLY A 863 2.91 -4.87 3.83
N ILE A 864 2.62 -6.03 4.43
CA ILE A 864 3.69 -6.78 5.14
C ILE A 864 4.73 -7.33 4.15
N VAL A 865 4.31 -7.86 3.00
CA VAL A 865 5.25 -8.37 1.99
C VAL A 865 5.71 -7.23 1.07
N GLY A 866 4.88 -6.21 0.87
CA GLY A 866 5.16 -5.07 0.00
C GLY A 866 6.36 -4.22 0.41
N VAL A 867 6.80 -4.28 1.68
CA VAL A 867 8.09 -3.77 2.15
C VAL A 867 9.27 -4.11 1.24
N SER A 868 9.17 -5.23 0.52
CA SER A 868 10.22 -5.70 -0.36
C SER A 868 10.46 -4.85 -1.60
N HIS A 869 9.64 -3.83 -1.87
CA HIS A 869 9.99 -2.79 -2.84
C HIS A 869 11.24 -1.97 -2.46
N HIS A 870 11.67 -2.02 -1.20
CA HIS A 870 12.91 -1.43 -0.73
C HIS A 870 14.12 -2.37 -0.86
N TYR A 871 13.91 -3.62 -1.28
CA TYR A 871 14.94 -4.66 -1.36
C TYR A 871 15.57 -4.81 -2.74
N TRP A 872 14.96 -4.22 -3.77
CA TRP A 872 15.32 -4.43 -5.16
C TRP A 872 16.78 -4.14 -5.47
N TRP A 873 17.37 -3.11 -4.85
CA TRP A 873 18.69 -2.60 -5.28
C TRP A 873 19.78 -2.72 -4.20
N VAL A 874 19.46 -3.29 -3.05
CA VAL A 874 20.35 -3.28 -1.86
C VAL A 874 21.20 -4.54 -1.70
N GLY A 875 21.20 -5.43 -2.70
CA GLY A 875 22.00 -6.66 -2.71
C GLY A 875 21.27 -7.92 -2.23
N LEU A 876 19.99 -7.79 -1.90
CA LEU A 876 19.14 -8.91 -1.49
C LEU A 876 18.78 -9.81 -2.69
N PRO A 877 18.30 -11.04 -2.46
CA PRO A 877 17.94 -11.96 -3.55
C PRO A 877 16.99 -11.37 -4.60
N ASP A 878 17.18 -11.77 -5.85
CA ASP A 878 16.43 -11.32 -7.03
C ASP A 878 14.92 -11.60 -6.93
N PHE A 879 14.50 -12.67 -6.25
CA PHE A 879 13.08 -12.97 -6.01
C PHE A 879 12.33 -11.87 -5.22
N TRP A 880 13.02 -10.91 -4.60
CA TRP A 880 12.34 -9.77 -4.00
C TRP A 880 11.80 -8.76 -5.03
N VAL A 881 12.35 -8.72 -6.25
CA VAL A 881 11.80 -7.91 -7.34
C VAL A 881 10.34 -8.30 -7.66
N PRO A 882 10.02 -9.57 -7.99
CA PRO A 882 8.65 -9.99 -8.26
C PRO A 882 7.71 -9.83 -7.06
N LEU A 883 8.15 -10.23 -5.86
CA LEU A 883 7.33 -10.15 -4.65
C LEU A 883 7.04 -8.69 -4.28
N GLY A 884 8.07 -7.86 -4.19
CA GLY A 884 7.94 -6.45 -3.89
C GLY A 884 7.00 -5.78 -4.88
N THR A 885 7.23 -5.97 -6.17
CA THR A 885 6.39 -5.39 -7.22
C THR A 885 4.92 -5.79 -7.08
N THR A 886 4.64 -7.06 -6.77
CA THR A 886 3.27 -7.56 -6.67
C THR A 886 2.55 -6.95 -5.48
N PHE A 887 3.14 -7.08 -4.29
CA PHE A 887 2.47 -6.73 -3.05
C PHE A 887 2.39 -5.21 -2.84
N SER A 888 3.46 -4.46 -3.16
CA SER A 888 3.43 -2.99 -3.06
C SER A 888 2.51 -2.34 -4.10
N THR A 889 2.29 -2.99 -5.25
CA THR A 889 1.29 -2.50 -6.20
C THR A 889 -0.14 -2.68 -5.67
N LEU A 890 -0.40 -3.78 -4.98
CA LEU A 890 -1.71 -4.06 -4.39
C LEU A 890 -2.02 -3.13 -3.20
N GLU A 891 -1.02 -2.53 -2.56
CA GLU A 891 -1.21 -1.52 -1.50
C GLU A 891 -1.97 -0.29 -2.00
N PHE A 892 -1.90 0.03 -3.29
CA PHE A 892 -2.66 1.15 -3.85
C PHE A 892 -4.19 0.94 -3.74
N VAL A 893 -4.64 -0.32 -3.75
CA VAL A 893 -6.08 -0.65 -3.78
C VAL A 893 -6.80 -0.20 -2.50
N PRO A 894 -6.34 -0.56 -1.29
CA PRO A 894 -6.88 -0.01 -0.03
C PRO A 894 -6.93 1.52 0.03
N LEU A 895 -5.91 2.22 -0.49
CA LEU A 895 -5.83 3.68 -0.44
C LEU A 895 -6.98 4.37 -1.19
N VAL A 896 -7.46 3.76 -2.29
CA VAL A 896 -8.62 4.27 -3.04
C VAL A 896 -9.91 4.13 -2.21
N PHE A 897 -10.06 3.03 -1.47
CA PHE A 897 -11.23 2.81 -0.62
C PHE A 897 -11.27 3.76 0.57
N VAL A 898 -10.13 3.98 1.23
CA VAL A 898 -10.02 4.96 2.32
C VAL A 898 -10.43 6.35 1.81
N LEU A 899 -9.97 6.75 0.62
CA LEU A 899 -10.38 8.02 0.01
C LEU A 899 -11.89 8.08 -0.26
N TYR A 900 -12.46 7.04 -0.88
CA TYR A 900 -13.90 6.97 -1.16
C TYR A 900 -14.73 7.11 0.12
N ARG A 901 -14.36 6.37 1.17
CA ARG A 901 -15.01 6.40 2.48
C ARG A 901 -14.93 7.78 3.12
N SER A 902 -13.77 8.42 3.13
CA SER A 902 -13.61 9.77 3.67
C SER A 902 -14.47 10.82 2.95
N PHE A 903 -14.73 10.68 1.65
CA PHE A 903 -15.71 11.52 0.95
C PHE A 903 -17.15 11.24 1.34
N GLY A 904 -17.49 9.99 1.69
CA GLY A 904 -18.79 9.62 2.28
C GLY A 904 -18.98 10.29 3.65
N GLU A 905 -17.99 10.16 4.52
CA GLU A 905 -17.98 10.78 5.85
C GLU A 905 -18.09 12.31 5.76
N TYR A 906 -17.32 12.95 4.86
CA TYR A 906 -17.43 14.39 4.60
C TYR A 906 -18.85 14.82 4.20
N ARG A 907 -19.53 14.03 3.35
CA ARG A 907 -20.90 14.32 2.91
C ARG A 907 -21.90 14.19 4.05
N SER A 908 -21.78 13.14 4.88
CA SER A 908 -22.63 12.95 6.06
C SER A 908 -22.49 14.14 7.03
N LEU A 909 -21.27 14.62 7.28
CA LEU A 909 -21.05 15.77 8.16
C LEU A 909 -21.59 17.08 7.61
N LYS A 910 -21.48 17.29 6.30
CA LYS A 910 -22.05 18.47 5.66
C LYS A 910 -23.59 18.46 5.77
N ALA A 911 -24.20 17.29 5.93
CA ALA A 911 -25.62 17.16 6.19
C ALA A 911 -25.97 17.46 7.66
N GLN A 912 -25.00 17.44 8.58
CA GLN A 912 -25.17 17.95 9.94
C GLN A 912 -25.10 19.49 9.92
N ASP A 913 -26.00 20.16 10.66
CA ASP A 913 -26.06 21.63 10.76
C ASP A 913 -24.77 22.23 11.39
N GLU A 914 -24.63 23.56 11.40
CA GLU A 914 -23.45 24.30 11.93
C GLU A 914 -23.07 24.00 13.41
N ALA A 915 -23.85 23.19 14.12
CA ALA A 915 -23.63 22.82 15.52
C ALA A 915 -22.59 21.70 15.75
N PHE A 916 -22.03 21.05 14.72
CA PHE A 916 -21.11 19.91 14.90
C PHE A 916 -19.77 20.31 15.56
N PRO A 917 -19.48 19.84 16.80
CA PRO A 917 -18.36 20.31 17.60
C PRO A 917 -16.99 19.85 17.09
N TYR A 918 -16.92 18.81 16.26
CA TYR A 918 -15.66 18.19 15.79
C TYR A 918 -15.33 18.49 14.32
N THR A 919 -15.88 19.56 13.75
CA THR A 919 -15.64 19.96 12.34
C THR A 919 -14.15 20.08 12.00
N ILE A 920 -13.32 20.60 12.92
CA ILE A 920 -11.88 20.83 12.65
C ILE A 920 -11.05 19.54 12.68
N PRO A 921 -11.12 18.68 13.72
CA PRO A 921 -10.47 17.36 13.66
C PRO A 921 -10.79 16.58 12.38
N LEU A 922 -12.03 16.65 11.92
CA LEU A 922 -12.47 15.93 10.75
C LEU A 922 -11.98 16.52 9.44
N LEU A 923 -11.81 17.85 9.38
CA LEU A 923 -11.12 18.51 8.28
C LEU A 923 -9.68 17.97 8.11
N PHE A 924 -8.97 17.73 9.21
CA PHE A 924 -7.64 17.10 9.17
C PHE A 924 -7.68 15.66 8.67
N ILE A 925 -8.68 14.86 9.09
CA ILE A 925 -8.86 13.47 8.62
C ILE A 925 -9.10 13.46 7.11
N VAL A 926 -10.02 14.29 6.61
CA VAL A 926 -10.30 14.38 5.17
C VAL A 926 -9.06 14.84 4.39
N GLY A 927 -8.34 15.84 4.91
CA GLY A 927 -7.08 16.29 4.32
C GLY A 927 -6.02 15.18 4.28
N SER A 928 -5.92 14.40 5.35
CA SER A 928 -5.04 13.24 5.44
C SER A 928 -5.37 12.19 4.38
N SER A 929 -6.65 11.82 4.21
CA SER A 929 -7.05 10.83 3.21
C SER A 929 -6.76 11.26 1.78
N ILE A 930 -6.91 12.56 1.47
CA ILE A 930 -6.53 13.11 0.16
C ILE A 930 -5.03 12.94 -0.08
N TRP A 931 -4.20 13.28 0.91
CA TRP A 931 -2.75 13.12 0.80
C TRP A 931 -2.30 11.66 0.88
N ASN A 932 -3.03 10.79 1.55
CA ASN A 932 -2.76 9.37 1.53
C ASN A 932 -2.91 8.82 0.11
N PHE A 933 -3.97 9.23 -0.59
CA PHE A 933 -4.14 8.90 -2.00
C PHE A 933 -3.10 9.58 -2.91
N VAL A 934 -2.82 10.88 -2.75
CA VAL A 934 -1.90 11.60 -3.66
C VAL A 934 -0.44 11.25 -3.38
N GLY A 935 -0.01 11.38 -2.13
CA GLY A 935 1.36 11.13 -1.71
C GLY A 935 1.67 9.65 -1.63
N GLY A 936 0.93 8.91 -0.79
CA GLY A 936 1.08 7.45 -0.62
C GLY A 936 0.74 6.69 -1.90
N GLY A 937 -0.43 6.96 -2.48
CA GLY A 937 -0.92 6.26 -3.66
C GLY A 937 -0.25 6.70 -4.97
N VAL A 938 -0.55 7.91 -5.46
CA VAL A 938 -0.17 8.34 -6.83
C VAL A 938 1.35 8.47 -6.96
N LEU A 939 2.00 9.21 -6.06
CA LEU A 939 3.45 9.38 -6.10
C LEU A 939 4.18 8.12 -5.67
N GLY A 940 3.67 7.38 -4.68
CA GLY A 940 4.23 6.09 -4.28
C GLY A 940 4.18 5.07 -5.41
N PHE A 941 3.03 4.89 -6.07
CA PHE A 941 2.91 3.98 -7.22
C PHE A 941 3.83 4.39 -8.38
N PHE A 942 3.96 5.69 -8.66
CA PHE A 942 4.85 6.17 -9.72
C PHE A 942 6.29 5.73 -9.49
N ILE A 943 6.81 5.90 -8.28
CA ILE A 943 8.16 5.46 -7.93
C ILE A 943 8.22 3.96 -7.59
N ASN A 944 7.10 3.25 -7.51
CA ASN A 944 7.04 1.80 -7.28
C ASN A 944 7.15 0.97 -8.57
N LEU A 945 7.09 1.59 -9.74
CA LEU A 945 7.35 0.86 -10.99
C LEU A 945 8.84 0.50 -11.04
N PRO A 946 9.25 -0.79 -11.03
CA PRO A 946 10.67 -1.16 -10.94
C PRO A 946 11.56 -0.49 -11.98
N LEU A 947 11.05 -0.29 -13.21
CA LEU A 947 11.75 0.39 -14.28
C LEU A 947 11.96 1.88 -14.00
N ILE A 948 10.98 2.56 -13.43
CA ILE A 948 11.12 3.97 -13.04
C ILE A 948 12.04 4.06 -11.82
N ASN A 949 11.78 3.23 -10.82
CA ASN A 949 12.54 3.17 -9.58
C ASN A 949 14.03 2.88 -9.85
N TYR A 950 14.36 2.04 -10.82
CA TYR A 950 15.75 1.78 -11.18
C TYR A 950 16.57 3.05 -11.47
N TYR A 951 15.95 4.09 -12.06
CA TYR A 951 16.60 5.39 -12.32
C TYR A 951 16.30 6.44 -11.24
N GLU A 952 15.15 6.34 -10.58
CA GLU A 952 14.67 7.29 -9.57
C GLU A 952 15.16 6.99 -8.16
N HIS A 953 15.52 5.74 -7.84
CA HIS A 953 15.81 5.27 -6.49
C HIS A 953 16.83 6.18 -5.81
N GLY A 954 16.43 6.80 -4.71
CA GLY A 954 17.28 7.73 -3.99
C GLY A 954 17.36 9.15 -4.59
N THR A 955 16.34 9.62 -5.30
CA THR A 955 16.29 10.99 -5.90
C THR A 955 15.23 11.89 -5.27
N TYR A 956 15.04 13.10 -5.81
CA TYR A 956 14.07 14.08 -5.31
C TYR A 956 12.60 13.68 -5.47
N LEU A 957 12.27 12.68 -6.31
CA LEU A 957 10.91 12.15 -6.36
C LEU A 957 10.58 11.35 -5.08
N THR A 958 11.55 10.62 -4.54
CA THR A 958 11.47 10.02 -3.20
C THR A 958 11.24 11.09 -2.13
N VAL A 959 11.89 12.26 -2.21
CA VAL A 959 11.65 13.39 -1.28
C VAL A 959 10.20 13.89 -1.39
N ALA A 960 9.69 14.05 -2.61
CA ALA A 960 8.33 14.52 -2.87
C ALA A 960 7.30 13.53 -2.30
N HIS A 961 7.46 12.24 -2.61
CA HIS A 961 6.65 11.17 -2.04
C HIS A 961 6.72 11.19 -0.51
N ALA A 962 7.91 11.15 0.08
CA ALA A 962 8.09 11.10 1.53
C ALA A 962 7.43 12.28 2.28
N HIS A 963 7.52 13.51 1.78
CA HIS A 963 6.85 14.65 2.43
C HIS A 963 5.32 14.57 2.28
N THR A 964 4.84 14.18 1.10
CA THR A 964 3.40 14.13 0.83
C THR A 964 2.71 12.92 1.45
N SER A 965 3.42 11.81 1.67
CA SER A 965 2.92 10.64 2.40
C SER A 965 3.10 10.82 3.91
N LEU A 966 4.32 11.03 4.41
CA LEU A 966 4.58 11.06 5.85
C LEU A 966 3.88 12.24 6.54
N PHE A 967 4.08 13.47 6.04
CA PHE A 967 3.39 14.63 6.62
C PHE A 967 1.94 14.70 6.15
N GLY A 968 1.69 14.51 4.86
CA GLY A 968 0.36 14.69 4.30
C GLY A 968 -0.65 13.65 4.81
N ALA A 969 -0.30 12.37 4.85
CA ALA A 969 -1.18 11.34 5.42
C ALA A 969 -1.06 11.30 6.94
N PHE A 970 0.05 10.76 7.48
CA PHE A 970 0.17 10.49 8.92
C PHE A 970 0.28 11.76 9.77
N GLY A 971 0.99 12.77 9.29
CA GLY A 971 1.17 14.03 9.99
C GLY A 971 -0.13 14.80 10.16
N LEU A 972 -0.89 15.05 9.08
CA LEU A 972 -2.18 15.73 9.18
C LEU A 972 -3.16 14.96 10.06
N LEU A 973 -3.15 13.64 9.97
CA LEU A 973 -4.02 12.81 10.78
C LEU A 973 -3.69 12.89 12.27
N ALA A 974 -2.41 12.83 12.61
CA ALA A 974 -1.93 13.01 13.98
C ALA A 974 -2.30 14.40 14.52
N LEU A 975 -2.18 15.46 13.71
CA LEU A 975 -2.64 16.81 14.08
C LEU A 975 -4.17 16.85 14.28
N GLY A 976 -4.93 16.11 13.47
CA GLY A 976 -6.38 15.94 13.64
C GLY A 976 -6.73 15.30 14.98
N LEU A 977 -6.03 14.21 15.34
CA LEU A 977 -6.18 13.54 16.62
C LEU A 977 -5.79 14.44 17.81
N GLY A 978 -4.68 15.17 17.70
CA GLY A 978 -4.29 16.16 18.71
C GLY A 978 -5.33 17.27 18.88
N THR A 979 -5.92 17.72 17.76
CA THR A 979 -7.02 18.70 17.77
C THR A 979 -8.28 18.13 18.40
N TYR A 980 -8.59 16.85 18.16
CA TYR A 980 -9.71 16.15 18.79
C TYR A 980 -9.54 16.07 20.30
N ILE A 981 -8.39 15.61 20.78
CA ILE A 981 -8.07 15.56 22.22
C ILE A 981 -8.26 16.94 22.86
N LEU A 982 -7.74 17.99 22.23
CA LEU A 982 -7.89 19.36 22.73
C LEU A 982 -9.34 19.86 22.68
N ARG A 983 -10.12 19.48 21.66
CA ARG A 983 -11.54 19.85 21.55
C ARG A 983 -12.36 19.26 22.68
N VAL A 984 -12.05 18.03 23.09
CA VAL A 984 -12.74 17.31 24.17
C VAL A 984 -12.36 17.89 25.55
N VAL A 985 -11.08 18.20 25.80
CA VAL A 985 -10.67 18.72 27.13
C VAL A 985 -10.92 20.22 27.32
N THR A 986 -11.09 20.98 26.23
CA THR A 986 -11.27 22.44 26.32
C THR A 986 -12.76 22.80 26.45
N PRO A 987 -13.14 23.63 27.43
CA PRO A 987 -14.53 24.07 27.59
C PRO A 987 -15.04 24.81 26.36
N GLU A 988 -16.33 24.68 26.03
CA GLU A 988 -16.88 25.28 24.81
C GLU A 988 -16.69 26.79 24.75
N ALA A 989 -16.89 27.48 25.88
CA ALA A 989 -16.73 28.93 25.98
C ALA A 989 -15.29 29.41 25.70
N ALA A 990 -14.30 28.52 25.81
CA ALA A 990 -12.88 28.82 25.60
C ALA A 990 -12.34 28.28 24.26
N TRP A 991 -13.14 27.53 23.49
CA TRP A 991 -12.72 26.95 22.22
C TRP A 991 -12.58 28.03 21.13
N ASP A 992 -11.36 28.20 20.62
CA ASP A 992 -11.04 29.08 19.50
C ASP A 992 -10.51 28.26 18.31
N PRO A 993 -11.36 27.93 17.32
CA PRO A 993 -10.97 27.10 16.19
C PRO A 993 -9.96 27.78 15.23
N THR A 994 -9.69 29.08 15.39
CA THR A 994 -8.88 29.88 14.46
C THR A 994 -7.47 29.33 14.31
N TRP A 995 -6.85 28.91 15.42
CA TRP A 995 -5.47 28.38 15.41
C TRP A 995 -5.36 27.11 14.59
N PHE A 996 -6.26 26.16 14.82
CA PHE A 996 -6.25 24.86 14.14
C PHE A 996 -6.69 24.95 12.69
N ARG A 997 -7.64 25.86 12.35
CA ARG A 997 -7.95 26.20 10.94
C ARG A 997 -6.74 26.82 10.23
N GLY A 998 -6.03 27.72 10.92
CA GLY A 998 -4.80 28.32 10.43
C GLY A 998 -3.74 27.26 10.15
N THR A 999 -3.49 26.37 11.12
CA THR A 999 -2.60 25.21 10.95
C THR A 999 -2.96 24.41 9.71
N PHE A 1000 -4.21 23.97 9.59
CA PHE A 1000 -4.65 23.13 8.47
C PHE A 1000 -4.33 23.76 7.12
N TRP A 1001 -4.74 25.01 6.90
CA TRP A 1001 -4.54 25.66 5.60
C TRP A 1001 -3.08 26.02 5.34
N LEU A 1002 -2.36 26.50 6.35
CA LEU A 1002 -0.96 26.86 6.21
C LEU A 1002 -0.09 25.64 5.87
N THR A 1003 -0.30 24.51 6.56
CA THR A 1003 0.48 23.30 6.27
C THR A 1003 0.10 22.67 4.93
N ASN A 1004 -1.18 22.63 4.56
CA ASN A 1004 -1.60 22.10 3.26
C ASN A 1004 -1.12 22.96 2.10
N VAL A 1005 -1.28 24.29 2.17
CA VAL A 1005 -0.75 25.20 1.15
C VAL A 1005 0.77 25.08 1.07
N GLY A 1006 1.45 25.01 2.22
CA GLY A 1006 2.89 24.80 2.26
C GLY A 1006 3.32 23.51 1.58
N LEU A 1007 2.65 22.39 1.88
CA LEU A 1007 2.93 21.09 1.28
C LEU A 1007 2.68 21.09 -0.24
N VAL A 1008 1.57 21.66 -0.72
CA VAL A 1008 1.31 21.78 -2.16
C VAL A 1008 2.40 22.62 -2.84
N VAL A 1009 2.71 23.79 -2.29
CA VAL A 1009 3.67 24.72 -2.91
C VAL A 1009 5.08 24.12 -2.92
N MET A 1010 5.56 23.52 -1.82
CA MET A 1010 6.90 22.92 -1.82
C MET A 1010 7.02 21.76 -2.83
N SER A 1011 5.97 20.95 -2.97
CA SER A 1011 5.96 19.80 -3.87
C SER A 1011 5.90 20.23 -5.33
N VAL A 1012 4.98 21.14 -5.68
CA VAL A 1012 4.75 21.56 -7.07
C VAL A 1012 5.80 22.56 -7.55
N ALA A 1013 6.26 23.48 -6.70
CA ALA A 1013 7.21 24.51 -7.10
C ALA A 1013 8.67 24.05 -7.06
N SER A 1014 8.99 22.95 -6.36
CA SER A 1014 10.36 22.51 -6.14
C SER A 1014 10.56 21.00 -6.26
N LEU A 1015 10.00 20.20 -5.34
CA LEU A 1015 10.40 18.78 -5.20
C LEU A 1015 10.12 17.95 -6.45
N LEU A 1016 8.91 18.04 -7.01
CA LEU A 1016 8.53 17.30 -8.22
C LEU A 1016 9.32 17.77 -9.45
N PRO A 1017 9.40 19.07 -9.78
CA PRO A 1017 10.23 19.54 -10.89
C PRO A 1017 11.68 19.09 -10.81
N ILE A 1018 12.33 19.23 -9.64
CA ILE A 1018 13.71 18.78 -9.44
C ILE A 1018 13.79 17.26 -9.64
N GLY A 1019 12.85 16.51 -9.06
CA GLY A 1019 12.79 15.07 -9.18
C GLY A 1019 12.67 14.58 -10.63
N PHE A 1020 11.82 15.20 -11.45
CA PHE A 1020 11.70 14.84 -12.87
C PHE A 1020 12.94 15.18 -13.69
N VAL A 1021 13.56 16.33 -13.43
CA VAL A 1021 14.84 16.70 -14.07
C VAL A 1021 15.94 15.73 -13.65
N GLN A 1022 15.98 15.34 -12.37
CA GLN A 1022 16.93 14.38 -11.83
C GLN A 1022 16.75 12.98 -12.42
N LEU A 1023 15.50 12.52 -12.57
CA LEU A 1023 15.15 11.26 -13.24
C LEU A 1023 15.59 11.29 -14.71
N GLN A 1024 15.35 12.40 -15.41
CA GLN A 1024 15.80 12.57 -16.79
C GLN A 1024 17.32 12.50 -16.89
N THR A 1025 18.05 13.20 -16.02
CA THR A 1025 19.53 13.16 -15.97
C THR A 1025 20.01 11.74 -15.64
N ALA A 1026 19.38 11.05 -14.69
CA ALA A 1026 19.75 9.68 -14.35
C ALA A 1026 19.60 8.74 -15.55
N TYR A 1027 18.54 8.90 -16.34
CA TYR A 1027 18.31 8.12 -17.55
C TYR A 1027 19.26 8.47 -18.71
N GLN A 1028 19.54 9.76 -18.93
CA GLN A 1028 20.32 10.24 -20.08
C GLN A 1028 21.83 10.16 -19.86
N ASP A 1029 22.29 10.59 -18.69
CA ASP A 1029 23.70 10.82 -18.39
C ASP A 1029 24.26 9.84 -17.34
N GLY A 1030 23.38 9.16 -16.60
CA GLY A 1030 23.74 8.19 -15.56
C GLY A 1030 23.38 8.65 -14.15
N TYR A 1031 23.15 7.69 -13.26
CA TYR A 1031 22.71 7.95 -11.89
C TYR A 1031 23.76 8.72 -11.08
N ALA A 1032 25.06 8.43 -11.24
CA ALA A 1032 26.12 9.16 -10.55
C ALA A 1032 26.14 10.66 -10.89
N VAL A 1033 25.80 11.03 -12.14
CA VAL A 1033 25.69 12.43 -12.59
C VAL A 1033 24.47 13.11 -11.97
N ALA A 1034 23.32 12.43 -11.95
CA ALA A 1034 22.11 12.95 -11.31
C ALA A 1034 22.29 13.23 -9.81
N ARG A 1035 23.25 12.57 -9.18
CA ARG A 1035 23.60 12.67 -7.75
C ARG A 1035 24.80 13.59 -7.48
N SER A 1036 25.38 14.18 -8.51
CA SER A 1036 26.61 14.96 -8.39
C SER A 1036 26.34 16.38 -7.88
N LEU A 1037 27.40 17.08 -7.45
CA LEU A 1037 27.28 18.50 -7.07
C LEU A 1037 26.85 19.35 -8.29
N GLU A 1038 27.40 19.02 -9.45
CA GLU A 1038 27.17 19.71 -10.71
C GLU A 1038 25.70 19.72 -11.11
N PHE A 1039 24.93 18.66 -10.80
CA PHE A 1039 23.47 18.65 -10.98
C PHE A 1039 22.78 19.72 -10.13
N TYR A 1040 23.10 19.79 -8.84
CA TYR A 1040 22.47 20.73 -7.92
C TYR A 1040 22.88 22.18 -8.17
N GLU A 1041 24.06 22.43 -8.73
CA GLU A 1041 24.56 23.78 -9.07
C GLU A 1041 24.03 24.31 -10.40
N GLN A 1042 23.21 23.56 -11.15
CA GLN A 1042 22.58 24.07 -12.37
C GLN A 1042 21.62 25.22 -12.04
N ASP A 1043 21.70 26.33 -12.80
CA ASP A 1043 20.93 27.56 -12.54
C ASP A 1043 19.42 27.33 -12.36
N HIS A 1044 18.84 26.43 -13.16
CA HIS A 1044 17.42 26.11 -13.09
C HIS A 1044 17.08 25.24 -11.87
N VAL A 1045 17.96 24.32 -11.46
CA VAL A 1045 17.80 23.53 -10.22
C VAL A 1045 17.92 24.44 -9.00
N GLN A 1046 18.91 25.34 -8.97
CA GLN A 1046 19.04 26.37 -7.93
C GLN A 1046 17.82 27.28 -7.82
N THR A 1047 17.21 27.66 -8.94
CA THR A 1047 15.96 28.44 -8.94
C THR A 1047 14.81 27.66 -8.29
N LEU A 1048 14.67 26.37 -8.59
CA LEU A 1048 13.66 25.50 -7.99
C LEU A 1048 13.92 25.25 -6.49
N LEU A 1049 15.19 25.14 -6.08
CA LEU A 1049 15.57 25.03 -4.66
C LEU A 1049 15.18 26.30 -3.89
N TRP A 1050 15.40 27.48 -4.47
CA TRP A 1050 14.93 28.75 -3.90
C TRP A 1050 13.41 28.86 -3.83
N ALA A 1051 12.71 28.43 -4.88
CA ALA A 1051 11.25 28.46 -4.95
C ALA A 1051 10.60 27.66 -3.80
N ARG A 1052 11.29 26.65 -3.25
CA ARG A 1052 10.85 25.87 -2.10
C ARG A 1052 10.52 26.72 -0.87
N THR A 1053 11.24 27.83 -0.67
CA THR A 1053 11.02 28.74 0.48
C THR A 1053 9.57 29.27 0.57
N LEU A 1054 8.87 29.35 -0.57
CA LEU A 1054 7.47 29.75 -0.65
C LEU A 1054 6.52 28.72 -0.02
N GLY A 1055 6.90 27.44 -0.03
CA GLY A 1055 6.16 26.35 0.63
C GLY A 1055 6.63 26.10 2.06
N ASP A 1056 7.94 26.23 2.32
CA ASP A 1056 8.49 26.01 3.66
C ASP A 1056 7.98 27.07 4.67
N THR A 1057 7.84 28.33 4.25
CA THR A 1057 7.37 29.42 5.12
C THR A 1057 5.97 29.16 5.71
N PRO A 1058 4.91 28.90 4.92
CA PRO A 1058 3.60 28.57 5.47
C PRO A 1058 3.61 27.26 6.26
N MET A 1059 4.44 26.25 5.91
CA MET A 1059 4.59 25.05 6.73
C MET A 1059 5.06 25.37 8.17
N ILE A 1060 6.10 26.20 8.30
CA ILE A 1060 6.63 26.64 9.61
C ILE A 1060 5.57 27.42 10.39
N LEU A 1061 4.87 28.35 9.73
CA LEU A 1061 3.81 29.13 10.38
C LEU A 1061 2.65 28.22 10.83
N GLY A 1062 2.30 27.20 10.06
CA GLY A 1062 1.29 26.21 10.42
C GLY A 1062 1.70 25.39 11.64
N ALA A 1063 2.95 24.96 11.70
CA ALA A 1063 3.52 24.26 12.86
C ALA A 1063 3.47 25.13 14.13
N LEU A 1064 3.93 26.38 14.04
CA LEU A 1064 3.88 27.33 15.16
C LEU A 1064 2.45 27.66 15.60
N ALA A 1065 1.53 27.84 14.65
CA ALA A 1065 0.11 28.06 14.95
C ALA A 1065 -0.49 26.88 15.73
N PHE A 1066 -0.11 25.64 15.39
CA PHE A 1066 -0.57 24.46 16.10
C PHE A 1066 -0.03 24.44 17.52
N THR A 1067 1.28 24.66 17.71
CA THR A 1067 1.91 24.67 19.03
C THR A 1067 1.28 25.72 19.94
N VAL A 1068 1.10 26.95 19.44
CA VAL A 1068 0.49 28.06 20.20
C VAL A 1068 -0.97 27.76 20.51
N GLY A 1069 -1.72 27.25 19.53
CA GLY A 1069 -3.10 26.80 19.71
C GLY A 1069 -3.21 25.75 20.80
N ALA A 1070 -2.36 24.71 20.76
CA ALA A 1070 -2.34 23.63 21.72
C ALA A 1070 -2.06 24.10 23.16
N VAL A 1071 -1.04 24.93 23.34
CA VAL A 1071 -0.69 25.49 24.67
C VAL A 1071 -1.83 26.35 25.22
N ARG A 1072 -2.43 27.21 24.39
CA ARG A 1072 -3.50 28.10 24.81
C ARG A 1072 -4.75 27.35 25.26
N HIS A 1073 -5.18 26.36 24.48
CA HIS A 1073 -6.38 25.57 24.78
C HIS A 1073 -6.19 24.68 26.01
N LEU A 1074 -5.01 24.04 26.15
CA LEU A 1074 -4.70 23.26 27.34
C LEU A 1074 -4.61 24.12 28.61
N TYR A 1075 -4.08 25.34 28.51
CA TYR A 1075 -4.06 26.28 29.64
C TYR A 1075 -5.47 26.72 30.03
N ALA A 1076 -6.37 26.93 29.06
CA ALA A 1076 -7.76 27.24 29.34
C ALA A 1076 -8.48 26.06 30.02
N ALA A 1077 -8.18 24.82 29.63
CA ALA A 1077 -8.71 23.61 30.27
C ALA A 1077 -8.29 23.50 31.75
N GLN A 1078 -7.05 23.88 32.11
CA GLN A 1078 -6.60 23.90 33.52
C GLN A 1078 -7.41 24.82 34.42
N GLN A 1079 -7.92 25.94 33.88
CA GLN A 1079 -8.62 26.92 34.71
C GLN A 1079 -9.99 26.41 35.19
N ARG A 1080 -10.60 25.43 34.50
CA ARG A 1080 -11.85 24.77 34.93
C ARG A 1080 -11.61 23.76 36.06
N SER A 1081 -10.56 22.94 35.97
CA SER A 1081 -10.28 21.92 36.98
C SER A 1081 -9.96 22.50 38.37
N VAL A 1082 -9.45 23.74 38.44
CA VAL A 1082 -9.19 24.46 39.69
C VAL A 1082 -10.45 25.12 40.28
N VAL A 1083 -11.50 25.34 39.48
CA VAL A 1083 -12.76 25.95 39.92
C VAL A 1083 -13.76 24.90 40.42
N ASP A 1084 -13.68 23.67 39.91
CA ASP A 1084 -14.53 22.54 40.30
C ASP A 1084 -13.96 21.69 41.47
N THR A 1085 -12.72 21.95 41.92
CA THR A 1085 -12.10 21.42 43.16
C THR A 1085 -12.12 22.43 44.29
#